data_AF-A0A398CCB3-F1
#
_entry.id   AF-A0A398CCB3-F1
#
_cell.length_a   1.000
_cell.length_b   1.000
_cell.length_c   1.000
_cell.angle_alpha   90.00
_cell.angle_beta   90.00
_cell.angle_gamma   90.00
#
_symmetry.space_group_name_H-M   'P 1'
#
loop_
_entity.id
_entity.type
_entity.pdbx_description
1 polymer ?
#
loop_
_entity_poly.entity_id
_entity_poly.type
_entity_poly.pdbx_seq_one_letter_code
_entity_poly.pdbx_strand_id
1 'polypeptide(L)'
;MNHSEFSRRRAVMVERYVVGRNVRAERVLDAMREVPREEFVPKALLEFGFDDVALPIPDGRLLPRPSEVGVMLAALDLQARDRVLEIGTGVGYVTALLSRLCASVYSVEPQGPAALAATATLARLDCHNVEIRHDSGAQGWPEEAPFDAIVVHASARHVPRVLREQLVPGGRLVMALGDDPEVAELVRVTRLPDNQFRVEDMADIGPAPVLGEAPHVHPHAGAMWRRPAGGKEAAVADAALARLVAEAAQAFDSVESADLEPLLQRVGEARVVLLGEATHGTSEFYRMRERITRELIARKGFSFVAIEGDWPDAARIDRSVRAGAAPGQAWSGVARFPAWMWRNEEVRGFVDWLREHNAQAKQPAAFHGLDLYSLYSSIDAVLAYLDRVDPPTAQVARQRYGCLTPWESDPASYGLAALTRRYRSCEPDVVKMLVDLQQKSPLYIGQDGERLLDALQNARVVSQAERYYCTMYYGSRVAWNLRDTHMFTTLRHLLSFHGAQSKAVVWAHNSHVGDSAATEMSLREEFNLGHLCRQEFGKSACLVGFGTYAGTVAAATDWDGPMEVKAVRPALPGSYESLFHASGIACFLLPLREPSLSKALLGGLAAPRLERAIGVLYRPETERQSHYFDAVLPSQFDEYIWFDETHAVTPLPMKVGEGLADTYPFGV
;
A
#
# COMPACT_ATOMS: atom_id res chain seq x y z
N MET A 1 -15.19 -29.16 1.31
CA MET A 1 -14.39 -29.97 2.26
C MET A 1 -15.32 -30.51 3.33
N ASN A 2 -15.12 -31.75 3.79
CA ASN A 2 -16.02 -32.43 4.74
C ASN A 2 -15.66 -32.05 6.20
N HIS A 3 -16.65 -31.94 7.09
CA HIS A 3 -16.48 -31.56 8.50
C HIS A 3 -15.51 -32.48 9.28
N SER A 4 -15.42 -33.76 8.88
CA SER A 4 -14.46 -34.73 9.44
C SER A 4 -13.01 -34.41 9.08
N GLU A 5 -12.76 -33.78 7.94
CA GLU A 5 -11.43 -33.40 7.47
C GLU A 5 -10.89 -32.20 8.26
N PHE A 6 -11.71 -31.17 8.46
CA PHE A 6 -11.31 -30.01 9.27
C PHE A 6 -11.03 -30.38 10.72
N SER A 7 -11.86 -31.24 11.31
CA SER A 7 -11.63 -31.74 12.67
C SER A 7 -10.28 -32.45 12.80
N ARG A 8 -9.90 -33.28 11.82
CA ARG A 8 -8.57 -33.90 11.76
C ARG A 8 -7.46 -32.86 11.63
N ARG A 9 -7.62 -31.87 10.76
CA ARG A 9 -6.62 -30.81 10.54
C ARG A 9 -6.43 -29.94 11.79
N ARG A 10 -7.48 -29.61 12.53
CA ARG A 10 -7.39 -28.94 13.85
C ARG A 10 -6.62 -29.76 14.86
N ALA A 11 -6.92 -31.05 14.98
CA ALA A 11 -6.19 -31.92 15.90
C ALA A 11 -4.69 -31.96 15.60
N VAL A 12 -4.33 -32.07 14.31
CA VAL A 12 -2.92 -32.03 13.87
C VAL A 12 -2.28 -30.66 14.13
N MET A 13 -2.99 -29.56 13.87
CA MET A 13 -2.52 -28.20 14.17
C MET A 13 -2.18 -28.04 15.66
N VAL A 14 -3.10 -28.44 16.54
CA VAL A 14 -2.92 -28.34 18.00
C VAL A 14 -1.71 -29.19 18.44
N GLU A 15 -1.63 -30.43 17.99
CA GLU A 15 -0.52 -31.32 18.37
C GLU A 15 0.83 -30.81 17.86
N ARG A 16 0.89 -30.40 16.60
CA ARG A 16 2.14 -30.01 15.96
C ARG A 16 2.68 -28.68 16.49
N TYR A 17 1.81 -27.69 16.68
CA TYR A 17 2.22 -26.29 16.86
C TYR A 17 2.00 -25.77 18.27
N VAL A 18 0.91 -26.17 18.92
CA VAL A 18 0.58 -25.69 20.26
C VAL A 18 1.29 -26.55 21.31
N VAL A 19 1.11 -27.87 21.24
CA VAL A 19 1.85 -28.81 22.09
C VAL A 19 3.35 -28.77 21.80
N GLY A 20 3.73 -28.58 20.52
CA GLY A 20 5.11 -28.38 20.09
C GLY A 20 5.80 -27.15 20.72
N ARG A 21 5.04 -26.13 21.13
CA ARG A 21 5.50 -24.97 21.90
C ARG A 21 5.42 -25.17 23.42
N ASN A 22 5.31 -26.42 23.85
CA ASN A 22 5.26 -26.84 25.24
C ASN A 22 4.03 -26.34 26.02
N VAL A 23 2.93 -26.00 25.34
CA VAL A 23 1.65 -25.76 26.00
C VAL A 23 1.06 -27.09 26.45
N ARG A 24 0.78 -27.22 27.75
CA ARG A 24 0.26 -28.45 28.39
C ARG A 24 -1.11 -28.30 29.03
N ALA A 25 -1.75 -27.14 28.89
CA ALA A 25 -3.06 -26.87 29.48
C ALA A 25 -4.17 -27.61 28.70
N GLU A 26 -4.54 -28.81 29.14
CA GLU A 26 -5.49 -29.67 28.40
C GLU A 26 -6.81 -28.98 28.04
N ARG A 27 -7.38 -28.18 28.95
CA ARG A 27 -8.61 -27.42 28.66
C ARG A 27 -8.44 -26.46 27.47
N VAL A 28 -7.27 -25.82 27.34
CA VAL A 28 -6.96 -24.94 26.20
C VAL A 28 -6.80 -25.77 24.92
N LEU A 29 -6.08 -26.88 24.98
CA LEU A 29 -5.87 -27.77 23.84
C LEU A 29 -7.21 -28.32 23.32
N ASP A 30 -8.10 -28.73 24.23
CA ASP A 30 -9.44 -29.24 23.89
C ASP A 30 -10.31 -28.14 23.28
N ALA A 31 -10.33 -26.94 23.84
CA ALA A 31 -11.05 -25.81 23.25
C ALA A 31 -10.57 -25.50 21.82
N MET A 32 -9.26 -25.55 21.57
CA MET A 32 -8.70 -25.32 20.23
C MET A 32 -9.00 -26.46 19.23
N ARG A 33 -9.23 -27.69 19.70
CA ARG A 33 -9.69 -28.82 18.87
C ARG A 33 -11.18 -28.70 18.55
N GLU A 34 -11.98 -28.22 19.51
CA GLU A 34 -13.43 -28.08 19.41
C GLU A 34 -13.84 -26.90 18.53
N VAL A 35 -13.33 -25.70 18.81
CA VAL A 35 -13.74 -24.47 18.11
C VAL A 35 -13.31 -24.53 16.63
N PRO A 36 -14.24 -24.37 15.67
CA PRO A 36 -13.94 -24.52 14.25
C PRO A 36 -13.19 -23.29 13.73
N ARG A 37 -11.86 -23.27 13.90
CA ARG A 37 -10.98 -22.18 13.43
C ARG A 37 -11.25 -21.79 11.97
N GLU A 38 -11.59 -22.77 11.13
CA GLU A 38 -11.93 -22.57 9.72
C GLU A 38 -13.09 -21.60 9.46
N GLU A 39 -14.00 -21.41 10.43
CA GLU A 39 -15.12 -20.48 10.33
C GLU A 39 -14.69 -19.01 10.49
N PHE A 40 -13.49 -18.79 11.03
CA PHE A 40 -12.89 -17.48 11.27
C PHE A 40 -11.81 -17.13 10.25
N VAL A 41 -11.50 -18.05 9.34
CA VAL A 41 -10.48 -17.88 8.31
C VAL A 41 -11.17 -17.40 7.03
N PRO A 42 -10.67 -16.33 6.37
CA PRO A 42 -11.19 -15.92 5.07
C PRO A 42 -11.17 -17.09 4.08
N LYS A 43 -12.22 -17.23 3.27
CA LYS A 43 -12.39 -18.39 2.37
C LYS A 43 -11.19 -18.62 1.45
N ALA A 44 -10.54 -17.55 1.00
CA ALA A 44 -9.34 -17.60 0.15
C ALA A 44 -8.10 -18.18 0.87
N LEU A 45 -8.08 -18.16 2.21
CA LEU A 45 -6.94 -18.58 3.03
C LEU A 45 -7.21 -19.89 3.79
N LEU A 46 -8.32 -20.56 3.50
CA LEU A 46 -8.78 -21.74 4.24
C LEU A 46 -7.77 -22.90 4.20
N GLU A 47 -6.99 -22.99 3.13
CA GLU A 47 -5.93 -24.00 3.02
C GLU A 47 -4.81 -23.80 4.05
N PHE A 48 -4.57 -22.55 4.48
CA PHE A 48 -3.58 -22.18 5.51
C PHE A 48 -4.19 -22.04 6.90
N GLY A 49 -5.52 -22.18 7.05
CA GLY A 49 -6.24 -21.98 8.29
C GLY A 49 -5.77 -22.80 9.50
N PHE A 50 -5.01 -23.87 9.26
CA PHE A 50 -4.49 -24.81 10.26
C PHE A 50 -2.96 -24.81 10.35
N ASP A 51 -2.28 -23.95 9.61
CA ASP A 51 -0.84 -23.76 9.69
C ASP A 51 -0.50 -22.74 10.78
N ASP A 52 0.73 -22.80 11.30
CA ASP A 52 1.18 -21.93 12.41
C ASP A 52 1.60 -20.54 11.92
N VAL A 53 0.70 -19.88 11.20
CA VAL A 53 0.90 -18.57 10.58
C VAL A 53 -0.21 -17.62 11.02
N ALA A 54 0.13 -16.35 11.14
CA ALA A 54 -0.84 -15.29 11.28
C ALA A 54 -1.50 -15.08 9.91
N LEU A 55 -2.82 -14.89 9.87
CA LEU A 55 -3.57 -14.76 8.62
C LEU A 55 -4.21 -13.38 8.54
N PRO A 56 -4.11 -12.65 7.42
CA PRO A 56 -4.77 -11.37 7.28
C PRO A 56 -6.30 -11.55 7.36
N ILE A 57 -6.94 -10.63 8.07
CA ILE A 57 -8.40 -10.50 8.14
C ILE A 57 -8.85 -9.23 7.39
N PRO A 58 -10.13 -9.12 6.98
CA PRO A 58 -10.58 -8.11 6.01
C PRO A 58 -10.34 -6.63 6.36
N ASP A 59 -9.99 -6.31 7.60
CA ASP A 59 -9.71 -4.94 8.06
C ASP A 59 -8.20 -4.64 8.18
N GLY A 60 -7.34 -5.50 7.62
CA GLY A 60 -5.89 -5.32 7.60
C GLY A 60 -5.17 -5.78 8.87
N ARG A 61 -5.90 -6.20 9.92
CA ARG A 61 -5.32 -6.87 11.09
C ARG A 61 -5.03 -8.35 10.79
N LEU A 62 -4.43 -9.03 11.76
CA LEU A 62 -4.07 -10.45 11.65
C LEU A 62 -4.89 -11.31 12.62
N LEU A 63 -5.44 -12.42 12.13
CA LEU A 63 -5.82 -13.57 12.95
C LEU A 63 -4.53 -14.21 13.48
N PRO A 64 -4.32 -14.27 14.81
CA PRO A 64 -3.06 -14.72 15.41
C PRO A 64 -2.73 -16.19 15.11
N ARG A 65 -1.44 -16.53 15.22
CA ARG A 65 -0.94 -17.89 15.03
C ARG A 65 -1.58 -18.83 16.05
N PRO A 66 -1.94 -20.08 15.67
CA PRO A 66 -2.39 -21.10 16.61
C PRO A 66 -1.47 -21.25 17.83
N SER A 67 -0.14 -21.28 17.65
CA SER A 67 0.80 -21.39 18.77
C SER A 67 0.71 -20.21 19.74
N GLU A 68 0.66 -18.98 19.23
CA GLU A 68 0.53 -17.76 20.05
C GLU A 68 -0.76 -17.77 20.86
N VAL A 69 -1.88 -18.10 20.22
CA VAL A 69 -3.17 -18.22 20.90
C VAL A 69 -3.09 -19.24 22.03
N GLY A 70 -2.48 -20.41 21.78
CA GLY A 70 -2.31 -21.43 22.80
C GLY A 70 -1.45 -20.97 23.98
N VAL A 71 -0.34 -20.26 23.73
CA VAL A 71 0.52 -19.70 24.78
C VAL A 71 -0.21 -18.63 25.57
N MET A 72 -0.92 -17.70 24.91
CA MET A 72 -1.70 -16.65 25.57
C MET A 72 -2.79 -17.22 26.48
N LEU A 73 -3.57 -18.19 25.98
CA LEU A 73 -4.65 -18.80 26.75
C LEU A 73 -4.12 -19.65 27.92
N ALA A 74 -2.99 -20.34 27.73
CA ALA A 74 -2.34 -21.08 28.81
C ALA A 74 -1.76 -20.14 29.88
N ALA A 75 -1.19 -19.00 29.47
CA ALA A 75 -0.68 -17.99 30.38
C ALA A 75 -1.78 -17.38 31.25
N LEU A 76 -3.00 -17.23 30.70
CA LEU A 76 -4.15 -16.77 31.47
C LEU A 76 -4.43 -17.75 32.63
N ASP A 77 -4.42 -19.07 32.43
CA ASP A 77 -4.80 -20.12 33.41
C ASP A 77 -6.30 -20.14 33.78
N LEU A 78 -7.19 -20.00 32.78
CA LEU A 78 -8.64 -19.78 32.95
C LEU A 78 -9.36 -20.92 33.68
N GLN A 79 -10.22 -20.56 34.65
CA GLN A 79 -11.14 -21.44 35.34
C GLN A 79 -12.56 -21.27 34.77
N ALA A 80 -13.39 -22.31 34.84
CA ALA A 80 -14.75 -22.30 34.27
C ALA A 80 -15.68 -21.23 34.87
N ARG A 81 -15.33 -20.67 36.03
CA ARG A 81 -16.09 -19.63 36.73
C ARG A 81 -15.62 -18.20 36.43
N ASP A 82 -14.53 -18.05 35.68
CA ASP A 82 -13.87 -16.76 35.49
C ASP A 82 -14.70 -15.82 34.62
N ARG A 83 -14.67 -14.54 34.95
CA ARG A 83 -15.12 -13.43 34.08
C ARG A 83 -13.93 -12.86 33.34
N VAL A 84 -13.98 -12.84 32.02
CA VAL A 84 -12.85 -12.43 31.18
C VAL A 84 -13.17 -11.15 30.41
N LEU A 85 -12.25 -10.19 30.43
CA LEU A 85 -12.25 -9.05 29.51
C LEU A 85 -11.26 -9.32 28.36
N GLU A 86 -11.71 -9.18 27.13
CA GLU A 86 -10.89 -9.22 25.92
C GLU A 86 -10.85 -7.84 25.26
N ILE A 87 -9.66 -7.37 24.90
CA ILE A 87 -9.48 -6.15 24.12
C ILE A 87 -8.96 -6.53 22.72
N GLY A 88 -9.77 -6.25 21.70
CA GLY A 88 -9.52 -6.57 20.29
C GLY A 88 -10.18 -7.87 19.83
N THR A 89 -11.49 -7.88 19.65
CA THR A 89 -12.26 -9.06 19.22
C THR A 89 -11.83 -9.62 17.86
N GLY A 90 -11.50 -8.74 16.90
CA GLY A 90 -11.15 -9.12 15.53
C GLY A 90 -12.28 -9.91 14.85
N VAL A 91 -11.94 -11.06 14.27
CA VAL A 91 -12.94 -11.99 13.68
C VAL A 91 -13.66 -12.85 14.73
N GLY A 92 -13.25 -12.82 16.00
CA GLY A 92 -13.91 -13.53 17.11
C GLY A 92 -13.39 -14.94 17.42
N TYR A 93 -12.29 -15.40 16.81
CA TYR A 93 -11.76 -16.76 17.07
C TYR A 93 -11.33 -16.95 18.52
N VAL A 94 -10.55 -16.00 19.07
CA VAL A 94 -10.11 -16.09 20.47
C VAL A 94 -11.30 -15.91 21.41
N THR A 95 -12.22 -15.00 21.10
CA THR A 95 -13.49 -14.84 21.83
C THR A 95 -14.27 -16.16 21.92
N ALA A 96 -14.35 -16.92 20.82
CA ALA A 96 -14.98 -18.24 20.81
C ALA A 96 -14.23 -19.25 21.69
N LEU A 97 -12.90 -19.24 21.71
CA LEU A 97 -12.12 -20.08 22.62
C LEU A 97 -12.35 -19.70 24.08
N LEU A 98 -12.33 -18.40 24.41
CA LEU A 98 -12.62 -17.89 25.74
C LEU A 98 -14.01 -18.32 26.22
N SER A 99 -15.02 -18.28 25.33
CA SER A 99 -16.40 -18.69 25.63
C SER A 99 -16.50 -20.14 26.14
N ARG A 100 -15.58 -21.03 25.69
CA ARG A 100 -15.51 -22.44 26.12
C ARG A 100 -14.72 -22.64 27.41
N LEU A 101 -13.92 -21.66 27.81
CA LEU A 101 -12.96 -21.78 28.92
C LEU A 101 -13.44 -21.11 30.22
N CYS A 102 -14.38 -20.19 30.15
CA CYS A 102 -14.78 -19.33 31.27
C CYS A 102 -16.31 -19.13 31.37
N ALA A 103 -16.77 -18.43 32.42
CA ALA A 103 -18.20 -18.23 32.66
C ALA A 103 -18.79 -17.16 31.74
N SER A 104 -18.06 -16.06 31.51
CA SER A 104 -18.53 -14.94 30.68
C SER A 104 -17.35 -14.19 30.05
N VAL A 105 -17.51 -13.80 28.78
CA VAL A 105 -16.54 -13.01 28.03
C VAL A 105 -17.13 -11.65 27.71
N TYR A 106 -16.45 -10.60 28.12
CA TYR A 106 -16.72 -9.22 27.74
C TYR A 106 -15.64 -8.81 26.75
N SER A 107 -16.00 -8.60 25.48
CA SER A 107 -15.02 -8.33 24.42
C SER A 107 -15.24 -6.94 23.84
N VAL A 108 -14.16 -6.18 23.69
CA VAL A 108 -14.20 -4.82 23.17
C VAL A 108 -13.52 -4.76 21.81
N GLU A 109 -14.23 -4.25 20.80
CA GLU A 109 -13.76 -4.15 19.43
C GLU A 109 -13.77 -2.70 18.94
N PRO A 110 -12.63 -2.11 18.53
CA PRO A 110 -12.59 -0.74 18.02
C PRO A 110 -13.24 -0.54 16.65
N GLN A 111 -13.40 -1.59 15.84
CA GLN A 111 -13.98 -1.50 14.50
C GLN A 111 -15.43 -1.99 14.49
N GLY A 112 -16.39 -1.07 14.38
CA GLY A 112 -17.83 -1.37 14.38
C GLY A 112 -18.26 -2.51 13.43
N PRO A 113 -17.83 -2.52 12.15
CA PRO A 113 -18.15 -3.63 11.24
C PRO A 113 -17.60 -4.98 11.69
N ALA A 114 -16.38 -5.01 12.27
CA ALA A 114 -15.79 -6.24 12.80
C ALA A 114 -16.56 -6.73 14.04
N ALA A 115 -16.97 -5.81 14.92
CA ALA A 115 -17.77 -6.13 16.11
C ALA A 115 -19.10 -6.81 15.72
N LEU A 116 -19.78 -6.30 14.70
CA LEU A 116 -21.02 -6.87 14.17
C LEU A 116 -20.79 -8.25 13.53
N ALA A 117 -19.74 -8.40 12.72
CA ALA A 117 -19.42 -9.66 12.06
C ALA A 117 -19.02 -10.77 13.06
N ALA A 118 -18.23 -10.42 14.08
CA ALA A 118 -17.86 -11.31 15.16
C ALA A 118 -19.09 -11.74 15.97
N THR A 119 -19.97 -10.80 16.31
CA THR A 119 -21.24 -11.10 17.01
C THR A 119 -22.09 -12.11 16.24
N ALA A 120 -22.28 -11.89 14.93
CA ALA A 120 -23.05 -12.82 14.10
C ALA A 120 -22.40 -14.21 14.00
N THR A 121 -21.07 -14.27 13.90
CA THR A 121 -20.32 -15.53 13.84
C THR A 121 -20.40 -16.31 15.15
N LEU A 122 -20.22 -15.63 16.28
CA LEU A 122 -20.28 -16.23 17.62
C LEU A 122 -21.69 -16.73 17.95
N ALA A 123 -22.73 -15.99 17.57
CA ALA A 123 -24.12 -16.45 17.72
C ALA A 123 -24.38 -17.74 16.93
N ARG A 124 -23.82 -17.88 15.73
CA ARG A 124 -23.94 -19.09 14.90
C ARG A 124 -23.16 -20.29 15.46
N LEU A 125 -22.16 -20.04 16.30
CA LEU A 125 -21.34 -21.06 16.96
C LEU A 125 -21.81 -21.35 18.41
N ASP A 126 -23.00 -20.91 18.77
CA ASP A 126 -23.63 -21.11 20.08
C ASP A 126 -22.78 -20.56 21.26
N CYS A 127 -22.03 -19.48 21.02
CA CYS A 127 -21.27 -18.77 22.05
C CYS A 127 -22.19 -17.78 22.78
N HIS A 128 -23.01 -18.28 23.71
CA HIS A 128 -24.06 -17.48 24.38
C HIS A 128 -23.58 -16.62 25.56
N ASN A 129 -22.38 -16.87 26.07
CA ASN A 129 -21.80 -16.16 27.21
C ASN A 129 -20.81 -15.05 26.81
N VAL A 130 -21.03 -14.44 25.64
CA VAL A 130 -20.18 -13.37 25.09
C VAL A 130 -20.98 -12.09 24.92
N GLU A 131 -20.45 -10.98 25.44
CA GLU A 131 -20.94 -9.63 25.18
C GLU A 131 -19.87 -8.84 24.42
N ILE A 132 -20.20 -8.32 23.24
CA ILE A 132 -19.28 -7.49 22.43
C ILE A 132 -19.72 -6.03 22.49
N ARG A 133 -18.77 -5.15 22.79
CA ARG A 133 -18.95 -3.69 22.74
C ARG A 133 -18.04 -3.06 21.70
N HIS A 134 -18.62 -2.20 20.88
CA HIS A 134 -17.86 -1.34 19.97
C HIS A 134 -17.29 -0.14 20.75
N ASP A 135 -16.00 -0.18 21.05
CA ASP A 135 -15.25 0.86 21.77
C ASP A 135 -13.74 0.69 21.47
N SER A 136 -12.95 1.74 21.69
CA SER A 136 -11.48 1.74 21.64
C SER A 136 -10.82 0.68 22.54
N GLY A 137 -11.47 0.28 23.64
CA GLY A 137 -10.89 -0.62 24.65
C GLY A 137 -9.82 0.02 25.53
N ALA A 138 -9.47 1.29 25.30
CA ALA A 138 -8.42 2.00 26.04
C ALA A 138 -8.73 2.13 27.54
N GLN A 139 -10.02 2.19 27.89
CA GLN A 139 -10.50 2.27 29.27
C GLN A 139 -10.90 0.90 29.85
N GLY A 140 -10.69 -0.19 29.13
CA GLY A 140 -11.24 -1.50 29.50
C GLY A 140 -12.76 -1.48 29.50
N TRP A 141 -13.38 -2.06 30.54
CA TRP A 141 -14.83 -2.04 30.74
C TRP A 141 -15.17 -1.80 32.22
N PRO A 142 -15.05 -0.54 32.70
CA PRO A 142 -15.19 -0.22 34.11
C PRO A 142 -16.56 -0.58 34.69
N GLU A 143 -17.61 -0.52 33.88
CA GLU A 143 -18.99 -0.83 34.29
C GLU A 143 -19.18 -2.31 34.66
N GLU A 144 -18.38 -3.20 34.09
CA GLU A 144 -18.45 -4.65 34.27
C GLU A 144 -17.26 -5.22 35.06
N ALA A 145 -16.32 -4.36 35.43
CA ALA A 145 -15.23 -4.70 36.32
C ALA A 145 -15.75 -5.04 37.73
N PRO A 146 -15.07 -5.91 38.49
CA PRO A 146 -13.75 -6.48 38.20
C PRO A 146 -13.80 -7.79 37.41
N PHE A 147 -12.68 -8.13 36.76
CA PHE A 147 -12.48 -9.34 35.96
C PHE A 147 -11.46 -10.31 36.61
N ASP A 148 -11.68 -11.60 36.43
CA ASP A 148 -10.73 -12.64 36.85
C ASP A 148 -9.52 -12.70 35.91
N ALA A 149 -9.74 -12.44 34.63
CA ALA A 149 -8.68 -12.38 33.65
C ALA A 149 -8.90 -11.30 32.59
N ILE A 150 -7.81 -10.76 32.05
CA ILE A 150 -7.83 -9.80 30.95
C ILE A 150 -6.86 -10.27 29.86
N VAL A 151 -7.29 -10.31 28.61
CA VAL A 151 -6.41 -10.56 27.47
C VAL A 151 -6.46 -9.38 26.52
N VAL A 152 -5.28 -8.95 26.07
CA VAL A 152 -5.13 -7.81 25.18
C VAL A 152 -4.36 -8.28 23.94
N HIS A 153 -5.00 -8.17 22.77
CA HIS A 153 -4.42 -8.55 21.49
C HIS A 153 -3.55 -7.45 20.86
N ALA A 154 -3.37 -6.37 21.61
CA ALA A 154 -2.56 -5.21 21.27
C ALA A 154 -1.31 -5.12 22.18
N SER A 155 -0.21 -4.59 21.65
CA SER A 155 1.03 -4.30 22.35
C SER A 155 0.99 -2.96 23.09
N ALA A 156 1.85 -2.76 24.09
CA ALA A 156 2.06 -1.42 24.65
C ALA A 156 3.48 -1.30 25.18
N ARG A 157 3.97 -0.06 25.37
CA ARG A 157 5.26 0.16 26.04
C ARG A 157 5.26 -0.31 27.49
N HIS A 158 4.11 -0.19 28.15
CA HIS A 158 3.91 -0.58 29.54
C HIS A 158 2.49 -1.10 29.72
N VAL A 159 2.29 -1.99 30.68
CA VAL A 159 0.95 -2.51 31.02
C VAL A 159 0.06 -1.36 31.51
N PRO A 160 -1.07 -1.05 30.82
CA PRO A 160 -1.91 0.07 31.19
C PRO A 160 -2.48 -0.08 32.59
N ARG A 161 -2.34 0.99 33.37
CA ARG A 161 -2.85 1.06 34.73
C ARG A 161 -4.35 0.78 34.80
N VAL A 162 -5.12 1.36 33.88
CA VAL A 162 -6.58 1.23 33.80
C VAL A 162 -7.06 -0.21 33.62
N LEU A 163 -6.30 -1.04 32.89
CA LEU A 163 -6.67 -2.45 32.68
C LEU A 163 -6.28 -3.29 33.90
N ARG A 164 -5.05 -3.17 34.41
CA ARG A 164 -4.62 -3.97 35.57
C ARG A 164 -5.41 -3.66 36.84
N GLU A 165 -5.92 -2.44 37.00
CA GLU A 165 -6.76 -2.06 38.14
C GLU A 165 -8.18 -2.69 38.09
N GLN A 166 -8.63 -3.15 36.92
CA GLN A 166 -9.89 -3.87 36.75
C GLN A 166 -9.79 -5.36 37.09
N LEU A 167 -8.60 -5.90 37.40
CA LEU A 167 -8.45 -7.29 37.85
C LEU A 167 -8.93 -7.48 39.29
N VAL A 168 -9.54 -8.61 39.63
CA VAL A 168 -9.68 -9.03 41.03
C VAL A 168 -8.31 -9.32 41.68
N PRO A 169 -8.17 -9.31 43.01
CA PRO A 169 -7.00 -9.90 43.66
C PRO A 169 -6.82 -11.37 43.26
N GLY A 170 -5.63 -11.74 42.80
CA GLY A 170 -5.33 -13.03 42.18
C GLY A 170 -5.63 -13.12 40.69
N GLY A 171 -6.26 -12.10 40.10
CA GLY A 171 -6.55 -12.02 38.68
C GLY A 171 -5.31 -11.81 37.82
N ARG A 172 -5.40 -12.19 36.55
CA ARG A 172 -4.27 -12.26 35.60
C ARG A 172 -4.57 -11.53 34.29
N LEU A 173 -3.66 -10.66 33.87
CA LEU A 173 -3.68 -9.99 32.56
C LEU A 173 -2.57 -10.55 31.68
N VAL A 174 -2.87 -10.83 30.42
CA VAL A 174 -1.89 -11.24 29.41
C VAL A 174 -1.91 -10.25 28.24
N MET A 175 -0.74 -9.71 27.89
CA MET A 175 -0.57 -8.79 26.77
C MET A 175 0.87 -8.79 26.25
N ALA A 176 1.07 -8.23 25.06
CA ALA A 176 2.39 -8.00 24.49
C ALA A 176 2.98 -6.67 24.98
N LEU A 177 4.27 -6.63 25.30
CA LEU A 177 5.05 -5.41 25.54
C LEU A 177 6.19 -5.32 24.55
N GLY A 178 6.49 -4.11 24.06
CA GLY A 178 7.61 -3.92 23.15
C GLY A 178 7.60 -2.57 22.45
N ASP A 179 8.80 -2.06 22.17
CA ASP A 179 9.03 -0.89 21.32
C ASP A 179 9.45 -1.29 19.89
N ASP A 180 9.68 -2.59 19.65
CA ASP A 180 10.23 -3.14 18.42
C ASP A 180 9.09 -3.59 17.45
N PRO A 181 9.08 -3.12 16.19
CA PRO A 181 8.07 -3.50 15.21
C PRO A 181 8.19 -4.95 14.69
N GLU A 182 9.23 -5.71 15.05
CA GLU A 182 9.46 -7.08 14.58
C GLU A 182 9.25 -8.16 15.67
N VAL A 183 9.38 -7.82 16.96
CA VAL A 183 9.25 -8.77 18.10
C VAL A 183 8.63 -8.08 19.31
N ALA A 184 7.66 -8.73 19.96
CA ALA A 184 7.08 -8.28 21.23
C ALA A 184 7.18 -9.36 22.32
N GLU A 185 7.37 -8.95 23.57
CA GLU A 185 7.43 -9.81 24.75
C GLU A 185 6.03 -10.05 25.30
N LEU A 186 5.55 -11.29 25.32
CA LEU A 186 4.29 -11.63 25.96
C LEU A 186 4.49 -11.70 27.47
N VAL A 187 3.78 -10.85 28.21
CA VAL A 187 3.85 -10.80 29.67
C VAL A 187 2.55 -11.24 30.31
N ARG A 188 2.66 -11.83 31.51
CA ARG A 188 1.57 -12.07 32.43
C ARG A 188 1.69 -11.16 33.65
N VAL A 189 0.64 -10.42 33.95
CA VAL A 189 0.52 -9.60 35.16
C VAL A 189 -0.46 -10.21 36.14
N THR A 190 -0.04 -10.50 37.36
CA THR A 190 -0.90 -10.99 38.44
C THR A 190 -1.13 -9.88 39.47
N ARG A 191 -2.40 -9.57 39.81
CA ARG A 191 -2.73 -8.65 40.90
C ARG A 191 -2.59 -9.37 42.25
N LEU A 192 -1.72 -8.87 43.13
CA LEU A 192 -1.50 -9.42 44.47
C LEU A 192 -2.50 -8.82 45.49
N PRO A 193 -2.70 -9.46 46.68
CA PRO A 193 -3.68 -9.02 47.68
C PRO A 193 -3.49 -7.60 48.24
N ASP A 194 -2.30 -7.03 48.12
CA ASP A 194 -1.89 -5.71 48.64
C ASP A 194 -1.90 -4.61 47.56
N ASN A 195 -2.62 -4.83 46.46
CA ASN A 195 -2.63 -3.96 45.27
C ASN A 195 -1.27 -3.82 44.57
N GLN A 196 -0.30 -4.71 44.86
CA GLN A 196 0.89 -4.85 44.04
C GLN A 196 0.62 -5.70 42.80
N PHE A 197 1.49 -5.57 41.79
CA PHE A 197 1.39 -6.31 40.54
C PHE A 197 2.70 -7.06 40.30
N ARG A 198 2.62 -8.37 40.08
CA ARG A 198 3.77 -9.18 39.65
C ARG A 198 3.71 -9.34 38.14
N VAL A 199 4.79 -8.98 37.45
CA VAL A 199 4.93 -9.15 36.00
C VAL A 199 5.88 -10.32 35.75
N GLU A 200 5.47 -11.25 34.90
CA GLU A 200 6.22 -12.44 34.51
C GLU A 200 6.32 -12.46 32.98
N ASP A 201 7.53 -12.61 32.44
CA ASP A 201 7.76 -12.85 31.02
C ASP A 201 7.38 -14.30 30.68
N MET A 202 6.64 -14.48 29.59
CA MET A 202 6.09 -15.77 29.17
C MET A 202 6.76 -16.28 27.89
N ALA A 203 6.94 -15.43 26.89
CA ALA A 203 7.49 -15.79 25.58
C ALA A 203 7.66 -14.58 24.65
N ASP A 204 8.59 -14.68 23.69
CA ASP A 204 8.61 -13.79 22.52
C ASP A 204 7.49 -14.16 21.53
N ILE A 205 6.73 -13.16 21.09
CA ILE A 205 5.67 -13.26 20.09
C ILE A 205 5.92 -12.32 18.91
N GLY A 206 5.15 -12.50 17.84
CA GLY A 206 5.21 -11.64 16.66
C GLY A 206 4.66 -10.23 16.95
N PRO A 207 4.78 -9.31 15.98
CA PRO A 207 4.28 -7.95 16.16
C PRO A 207 2.77 -7.92 16.42
N ALA A 208 2.34 -7.03 17.31
CA ALA A 208 0.95 -6.79 17.67
C ALA A 208 0.63 -5.28 17.58
N PRO A 209 -0.59 -4.88 17.17
CA PRO A 209 -0.99 -3.48 17.06
C PRO A 209 -0.92 -2.78 18.43
N VAL A 210 -0.61 -1.48 18.53
CA VAL A 210 -0.43 -0.84 19.85
C VAL A 210 -1.78 -0.48 20.50
N LEU A 211 -1.89 -0.67 21.82
CA LEU A 211 -3.09 -0.49 22.61
C LEU A 211 -3.38 1.00 22.87
N GLY A 212 -4.62 1.40 22.62
CA GLY A 212 -5.05 2.80 22.81
C GLY A 212 -4.70 3.70 21.62
N GLU A 213 -4.03 3.17 20.60
CA GLU A 213 -4.01 3.78 19.28
C GLU A 213 -5.37 3.57 18.62
N ALA A 214 -6.25 4.57 18.75
CA ALA A 214 -6.76 5.12 17.50
C ALA A 214 -5.52 5.54 16.69
N PRO A 215 -5.46 5.28 15.38
CA PRO A 215 -4.25 5.51 14.56
C PRO A 215 -3.57 6.80 14.97
N HIS A 216 -2.25 6.80 15.18
CA HIS A 216 -1.51 7.94 15.69
C HIS A 216 -1.90 9.24 14.96
N VAL A 217 -2.84 9.97 15.54
CA VAL A 217 -3.13 11.34 15.17
C VAL A 217 -1.98 12.12 15.76
N HIS A 218 -1.02 12.50 14.92
CA HIS A 218 -0.07 13.56 15.25
C HIS A 218 -0.83 14.68 15.99
N PRO A 219 -0.30 15.29 17.06
CA PRO A 219 -1.01 16.28 17.89
C PRO A 219 -1.53 17.54 17.14
N HIS A 220 -1.37 17.59 15.81
CA HIS A 220 -1.87 18.62 14.91
C HIS A 220 -2.96 18.16 13.91
N ALA A 221 -3.29 16.87 13.82
CA ALA A 221 -4.20 16.33 12.80
C ALA A 221 -5.71 16.39 13.18
N GLY A 222 -6.08 16.41 14.47
CA GLY A 222 -7.50 16.39 14.89
C GLY A 222 -8.34 17.61 14.48
N ALA A 223 -7.68 18.73 14.14
CA ALA A 223 -8.34 19.92 13.58
C ALA A 223 -8.37 19.90 12.05
N MET A 224 -7.33 19.33 11.42
CA MET A 224 -7.21 19.26 9.97
C MET A 224 -8.33 18.42 9.36
N TRP A 225 -8.71 17.29 9.96
CA TRP A 225 -9.65 16.31 9.38
C TRP A 225 -11.14 16.56 9.65
N ARG A 226 -11.53 17.73 10.18
CA ARG A 226 -12.94 18.04 10.39
C ARG A 226 -13.58 18.51 9.09
N ARG A 227 -14.48 17.69 8.52
CA ARG A 227 -15.28 18.09 7.37
C ARG A 227 -16.23 19.26 7.72
N PRO A 228 -16.49 20.18 6.77
CA PRO A 228 -17.56 21.16 6.91
C PRO A 228 -18.91 20.47 7.21
N ALA A 229 -19.72 21.07 8.08
CA ALA A 229 -21.06 20.54 8.37
C ALA A 229 -21.93 20.54 7.11
N GLY A 230 -22.52 19.39 6.76
CA GLY A 230 -23.42 19.28 5.60
C GLY A 230 -24.71 20.10 5.76
N GLY A 231 -25.35 20.46 4.65
CA GLY A 231 -26.64 21.17 4.64
C GLY A 231 -26.68 22.36 3.67
N LYS A 232 -27.73 23.19 3.79
CA LYS A 232 -27.96 24.34 2.89
C LYS A 232 -26.83 25.38 2.97
N GLU A 233 -26.26 25.61 4.15
CA GLU A 233 -25.18 26.58 4.34
C GLU A 233 -23.88 26.13 3.64
N ALA A 234 -23.55 24.84 3.69
CA ALA A 234 -22.41 24.28 2.97
C ALA A 234 -22.59 24.39 1.44
N ALA A 235 -23.80 24.16 0.93
CA ALA A 235 -24.08 24.31 -0.51
C ALA A 235 -23.90 25.77 -0.98
N VAL A 236 -24.29 26.75 -0.16
CA VAL A 236 -24.07 28.18 -0.47
C VAL A 236 -22.58 28.53 -0.44
N ALA A 237 -21.84 28.01 0.54
CA ALA A 237 -20.40 28.19 0.64
C ALA A 237 -19.66 27.57 -0.55
N ASP A 238 -20.04 26.36 -0.97
CA ASP A 238 -19.45 25.66 -2.11
C ASP A 238 -19.73 26.39 -3.43
N ALA A 239 -20.95 26.93 -3.61
CA ALA A 239 -21.26 27.75 -4.78
C ALA A 239 -20.43 29.04 -4.85
N ALA A 240 -20.17 29.68 -3.70
CA ALA A 240 -19.29 30.84 -3.64
C ALA A 240 -17.83 30.45 -3.94
N LEU A 241 -17.38 29.31 -3.40
CA LEU A 241 -16.03 28.80 -3.63
C LEU A 241 -15.81 28.40 -5.09
N ALA A 242 -16.80 27.78 -5.74
CA ALA A 242 -16.74 27.42 -7.16
C ALA A 242 -16.56 28.66 -8.07
N ARG A 243 -17.19 29.80 -7.72
CA ARG A 243 -16.96 31.08 -8.42
C ARG A 243 -15.54 31.58 -8.24
N LEU A 244 -15.00 31.49 -7.02
CA LEU A 244 -13.61 31.86 -6.76
C LEU A 244 -12.62 30.97 -7.51
N VAL A 245 -12.92 29.67 -7.67
CA VAL A 245 -12.16 28.77 -8.55
C VAL A 245 -12.24 29.27 -9.99
N ALA A 246 -13.43 29.60 -10.50
CA ALA A 246 -13.61 30.09 -11.86
C ALA A 246 -12.84 31.39 -12.15
N GLU A 247 -12.75 32.30 -11.17
CA GLU A 247 -11.99 33.55 -11.27
C GLU A 247 -10.47 33.34 -11.26
N ALA A 248 -9.99 32.30 -10.58
CA ALA A 248 -8.56 32.02 -10.40
C ALA A 248 -7.98 31.03 -11.42
N ALA A 249 -8.84 30.21 -12.03
CA ALA A 249 -8.48 29.14 -12.95
C ALA A 249 -7.92 29.68 -14.28
N GLN A 250 -6.83 29.08 -14.75
CA GLN A 250 -6.30 29.29 -16.10
C GLN A 250 -7.03 28.35 -17.07
N ALA A 251 -8.16 28.80 -17.58
CA ALA A 251 -9.01 28.01 -18.47
C ALA A 251 -8.34 27.74 -19.82
N PHE A 252 -8.64 26.59 -20.42
CA PHE A 252 -8.24 26.23 -21.76
C PHE A 252 -9.28 25.34 -22.44
N ASP A 253 -9.27 25.30 -23.77
CA ASP A 253 -10.25 24.54 -24.56
C ASP A 253 -9.83 23.08 -24.79
N SER A 254 -8.54 22.82 -25.01
CA SER A 254 -7.99 21.47 -25.21
C SER A 254 -6.57 21.33 -24.68
N VAL A 255 -6.10 20.08 -24.58
CA VAL A 255 -4.71 19.78 -24.20
C VAL A 255 -3.71 20.50 -25.11
N GLU A 256 -3.99 20.63 -26.41
CA GLU A 256 -3.13 21.31 -27.37
C GLU A 256 -3.13 22.84 -27.17
N SER A 257 -4.27 23.42 -26.79
CA SER A 257 -4.43 24.87 -26.70
C SER A 257 -4.02 25.44 -25.34
N ALA A 258 -3.81 24.61 -24.31
CA ALA A 258 -3.49 25.11 -22.98
C ALA A 258 -2.19 25.93 -22.97
N ASP A 259 -2.16 27.07 -22.29
CA ASP A 259 -0.90 27.81 -22.11
C ASP A 259 -0.13 27.22 -20.92
N LEU A 260 0.99 26.56 -21.21
CA LEU A 260 1.84 25.96 -20.18
C LEU A 260 2.91 26.93 -19.66
N GLU A 261 3.06 28.13 -20.25
CA GLU A 261 4.08 29.08 -19.85
C GLU A 261 3.98 29.47 -18.35
N PRO A 262 2.80 29.79 -17.81
CA PRO A 262 2.68 30.09 -16.38
C PRO A 262 3.08 28.90 -15.49
N LEU A 263 2.72 27.68 -15.89
CA LEU A 263 3.11 26.46 -15.17
C LEU A 263 4.63 26.28 -15.18
N LEU A 264 5.28 26.43 -16.34
CA LEU A 264 6.73 26.31 -16.47
C LEU A 264 7.49 27.38 -15.67
N GLN A 265 6.91 28.57 -15.51
CA GLN A 265 7.45 29.61 -14.64
C GLN A 265 7.40 29.19 -13.17
N ARG A 266 6.27 28.64 -12.70
CA ARG A 266 6.09 28.15 -11.32
C ARG A 266 6.91 26.91 -11.00
N VAL A 267 7.07 26.00 -11.96
CA VAL A 267 8.04 24.90 -11.87
C VAL A 267 9.45 25.46 -11.62
N GLY A 268 9.79 26.61 -12.21
CA GLY A 268 11.02 27.35 -11.91
C GLY A 268 12.26 26.48 -12.07
N GLU A 269 13.01 26.33 -10.98
CA GLU A 269 14.21 25.51 -10.85
C GLU A 269 13.98 24.20 -10.08
N ALA A 270 12.74 23.70 -10.05
CA ALA A 270 12.45 22.40 -9.46
C ALA A 270 13.37 21.31 -10.05
N ARG A 271 13.87 20.46 -9.15
CA ARG A 271 14.72 19.32 -9.48
C ARG A 271 13.87 18.11 -9.85
N VAL A 272 12.71 17.96 -9.23
CA VAL A 272 11.78 16.87 -9.51
C VAL A 272 10.40 17.46 -9.76
N VAL A 273 9.77 17.07 -10.86
CA VAL A 273 8.37 17.39 -11.16
C VAL A 273 7.61 16.07 -11.19
N LEU A 274 6.68 15.90 -10.27
CA LEU A 274 5.82 14.74 -10.18
C LEU A 274 4.46 15.08 -10.79
N LEU A 275 4.08 14.36 -11.83
CA LEU A 275 2.84 14.52 -12.57
C LEU A 275 1.90 13.35 -12.25
N GLY A 276 0.83 13.66 -11.53
CA GLY A 276 -0.20 12.73 -11.10
C GLY A 276 -1.13 12.28 -12.23
N GLU A 277 -2.09 11.45 -11.85
CA GLU A 277 -3.33 11.20 -12.58
C GLU A 277 -4.40 10.71 -11.59
N ALA A 278 -5.65 11.18 -11.70
CA ALA A 278 -6.73 10.68 -10.84
C ALA A 278 -7.22 9.30 -11.28
N THR A 279 -6.88 8.90 -12.52
CA THR A 279 -7.16 7.56 -13.03
C THR A 279 -6.03 7.09 -13.94
N HIS A 280 -5.71 5.78 -13.96
CA HIS A 280 -4.69 5.22 -14.86
C HIS A 280 -5.13 5.08 -16.33
N GLY A 281 -6.42 5.21 -16.64
CA GLY A 281 -6.96 4.82 -17.94
C GLY A 281 -7.48 5.97 -18.80
N THR A 282 -7.06 7.21 -18.55
CA THR A 282 -7.66 8.41 -19.14
C THR A 282 -6.72 9.15 -20.11
N SER A 283 -7.15 9.30 -21.37
CA SER A 283 -6.36 9.86 -22.48
C SER A 283 -5.86 11.28 -22.22
N GLU A 284 -6.71 12.17 -21.71
CA GLU A 284 -6.39 13.58 -21.47
C GLU A 284 -5.24 13.74 -20.46
N PHE A 285 -5.19 12.88 -19.44
CA PHE A 285 -4.12 12.89 -18.44
C PHE A 285 -2.78 12.50 -19.07
N TYR A 286 -2.74 11.46 -19.90
CA TYR A 286 -1.51 11.09 -20.64
C TYR A 286 -1.04 12.20 -21.57
N ARG A 287 -1.95 12.74 -22.39
CA ARG A 287 -1.60 13.79 -23.37
C ARG A 287 -1.09 15.06 -22.70
N MET A 288 -1.68 15.46 -21.57
CA MET A 288 -1.22 16.62 -20.82
C MET A 288 0.12 16.35 -20.11
N ARG A 289 0.30 15.18 -19.48
CA ARG A 289 1.60 14.76 -18.91
C ARG A 289 2.69 14.75 -19.95
N GLU A 290 2.41 14.18 -21.13
CA GLU A 290 3.28 14.20 -22.29
C GLU A 290 3.66 15.62 -22.68
N ARG A 291 2.69 16.52 -22.89
CA ARG A 291 2.94 17.89 -23.31
C ARG A 291 3.79 18.67 -22.31
N ILE A 292 3.48 18.56 -21.01
CA ILE A 292 4.29 19.17 -19.94
C ILE A 292 5.70 18.60 -19.96
N THR A 293 5.85 17.28 -20.07
CA THR A 293 7.16 16.61 -20.06
C THR A 293 8.02 17.02 -21.25
N ARG A 294 7.44 17.17 -22.45
CA ARG A 294 8.12 17.68 -23.64
C ARG A 294 8.71 19.06 -23.41
N GLU A 295 7.93 19.97 -22.85
CA GLU A 295 8.38 21.34 -22.53
C GLU A 295 9.49 21.34 -21.46
N LEU A 296 9.35 20.51 -20.42
CA LEU A 296 10.36 20.38 -19.36
C LEU A 296 11.69 19.84 -19.90
N ILE A 297 11.66 18.83 -20.76
CA ILE A 297 12.87 18.29 -21.40
C ILE A 297 13.48 19.36 -22.33
N ALA A 298 12.69 19.90 -23.26
CA ALA A 298 13.19 20.78 -24.31
C ALA A 298 13.68 22.15 -23.80
N ARG A 299 13.06 22.69 -22.74
CA ARG A 299 13.29 24.09 -22.31
C ARG A 299 13.88 24.21 -20.90
N LYS A 300 13.70 23.21 -20.03
CA LYS A 300 14.11 23.27 -18.62
C LYS A 300 15.22 22.26 -18.27
N GLY A 301 15.71 21.49 -19.25
CA GLY A 301 16.87 20.60 -19.09
C GLY A 301 16.59 19.35 -18.27
N PHE A 302 15.35 18.86 -18.26
CA PHE A 302 15.02 17.59 -17.59
C PHE A 302 15.70 16.42 -18.29
N SER A 303 16.45 15.64 -17.50
CA SER A 303 17.39 14.63 -17.98
C SER A 303 16.74 13.27 -18.20
N PHE A 304 15.63 12.99 -17.51
CA PHE A 304 14.90 11.75 -17.69
C PHE A 304 13.45 11.88 -17.24
N VAL A 305 12.63 10.97 -17.75
CA VAL A 305 11.28 10.67 -17.28
C VAL A 305 11.29 9.31 -16.60
N ALA A 306 10.61 9.20 -15.46
CA ALA A 306 10.46 7.97 -14.71
C ALA A 306 8.97 7.68 -14.48
N ILE A 307 8.53 6.46 -14.75
CA ILE A 307 7.12 6.07 -14.65
C ILE A 307 6.88 5.13 -13.46
N GLU A 308 5.65 5.13 -12.94
CA GLU A 308 5.09 4.08 -12.08
C GLU A 308 4.90 2.80 -12.91
N GLY A 309 6.01 2.19 -13.27
CA GLY A 309 6.06 0.99 -14.08
C GLY A 309 7.35 0.21 -13.86
N ASP A 310 7.31 -1.04 -14.30
CA ASP A 310 8.37 -2.02 -14.14
C ASP A 310 9.67 -1.58 -14.81
N TRP A 311 10.79 -1.74 -14.09
CA TRP A 311 12.12 -1.36 -14.57
C TRP A 311 12.53 -2.04 -15.90
N PRO A 312 12.44 -3.38 -16.07
CA PRO A 312 12.83 -4.04 -17.31
C PRO A 312 12.08 -3.55 -18.55
N ASP A 313 10.81 -3.17 -18.38
CA ASP A 313 9.93 -2.75 -19.46
C ASP A 313 10.28 -1.33 -19.89
N ALA A 314 10.45 -0.43 -18.93
CA ALA A 314 10.96 0.91 -19.18
C ALA A 314 12.37 0.89 -19.79
N ALA A 315 13.26 -0.01 -19.35
CA ALA A 315 14.61 -0.17 -19.90
C ALA A 315 14.60 -0.61 -21.38
N ARG A 316 13.58 -1.37 -21.82
CA ARG A 316 13.39 -1.68 -23.26
C ARG A 316 12.98 -0.44 -24.05
N ILE A 317 12.06 0.37 -23.51
CA ILE A 317 11.65 1.64 -24.14
C ILE A 317 12.85 2.58 -24.24
N ASP A 318 13.59 2.76 -23.16
CA ASP A 318 14.78 3.60 -23.08
C ASP A 318 15.84 3.26 -24.14
N ARG A 319 16.17 1.98 -24.28
CA ARG A 319 17.08 1.51 -25.34
C ARG A 319 16.57 1.82 -26.75
N SER A 320 15.25 1.87 -26.95
CA SER A 320 14.64 2.19 -28.25
C SER A 320 14.63 3.69 -28.57
N VAL A 321 14.77 4.57 -27.57
CA VAL A 321 14.77 6.03 -27.74
C VAL A 321 16.18 6.65 -27.66
N ARG A 322 17.21 5.89 -27.23
CA ARG A 322 18.61 6.31 -27.20
C ARG A 322 19.40 5.79 -28.41
N ALA A 323 20.49 6.48 -28.77
CA ALA A 323 21.23 6.24 -30.02
C ALA A 323 21.78 4.80 -30.14
N GLY A 324 21.59 4.17 -31.30
CA GLY A 324 22.02 2.79 -31.58
C GLY A 324 20.88 1.78 -31.79
N ALA A 325 19.62 2.18 -31.64
CA ALA A 325 18.47 1.37 -32.04
C ALA A 325 18.47 1.18 -33.58
N ALA A 326 18.42 -0.07 -34.05
CA ALA A 326 18.35 -0.34 -35.48
C ALA A 326 17.04 0.22 -36.06
N PRO A 327 17.04 0.80 -37.28
CA PRO A 327 15.81 1.18 -37.95
C PRO A 327 14.90 -0.06 -38.07
N GLY A 328 13.72 -0.02 -37.45
CA GLY A 328 12.77 -1.14 -37.45
C GLY A 328 12.81 -2.05 -36.21
N GLN A 329 13.59 -1.74 -35.17
CA GLN A 329 13.42 -2.35 -33.85
C GLN A 329 12.14 -1.76 -33.23
N ALA A 330 10.99 -2.26 -33.70
CA ALA A 330 9.68 -1.76 -33.36
C ALA A 330 9.47 -1.82 -31.85
N TRP A 331 8.90 -0.75 -31.29
CA TRP A 331 8.38 -0.74 -29.93
C TRP A 331 7.48 -1.99 -29.74
N SER A 332 7.87 -2.90 -28.86
CA SER A 332 7.10 -4.11 -28.56
C SER A 332 6.04 -3.87 -27.48
N GLY A 333 5.99 -2.65 -26.92
CA GLY A 333 5.18 -2.31 -25.76
C GLY A 333 5.76 -2.80 -24.44
N VAL A 334 5.11 -2.35 -23.38
CA VAL A 334 5.19 -2.95 -22.04
C VAL A 334 4.49 -4.32 -22.13
N ALA A 335 5.16 -5.35 -21.60
CA ALA A 335 4.70 -6.74 -21.66
C ALA A 335 3.92 -7.12 -20.40
N ARG A 336 4.05 -6.34 -19.32
CA ARG A 336 3.45 -6.64 -18.02
C ARG A 336 2.85 -5.40 -17.33
N PHE A 337 1.68 -5.63 -16.75
CA PHE A 337 0.93 -4.87 -15.74
C PHE A 337 0.64 -3.35 -15.84
N PRO A 338 -0.66 -3.04 -15.88
CA PRO A 338 -1.52 -3.53 -16.94
C PRO A 338 -0.96 -3.09 -18.26
N ALA A 339 -0.83 -4.01 -19.21
CA ALA A 339 -0.18 -3.70 -20.49
C ALA A 339 -0.76 -2.42 -21.09
N TRP A 340 -2.10 -2.29 -21.13
CA TRP A 340 -2.82 -1.12 -21.65
C TRP A 340 -2.47 0.23 -20.98
N MET A 341 -2.00 0.25 -19.73
CA MET A 341 -1.62 1.47 -19.00
C MET A 341 -0.40 2.15 -19.62
N TRP A 342 0.55 1.37 -20.11
CA TRP A 342 1.77 1.89 -20.76
C TRP A 342 1.88 1.51 -22.25
N ARG A 343 0.99 0.64 -22.73
CA ARG A 343 0.88 0.16 -24.11
C ARG A 343 -0.37 0.73 -24.78
N ASN A 344 -0.41 2.05 -24.92
CA ASN A 344 -1.48 2.79 -25.57
C ASN A 344 -0.93 3.80 -26.59
N GLU A 345 -1.83 4.40 -27.36
CA GLU A 345 -1.47 5.35 -28.42
C GLU A 345 -0.76 6.60 -27.90
N GLU A 346 -1.16 7.08 -26.73
CA GLU A 346 -0.62 8.28 -26.08
C GLU A 346 0.85 8.06 -25.68
N VAL A 347 1.14 6.96 -24.97
CA VAL A 347 2.52 6.61 -24.59
C VAL A 347 3.38 6.35 -25.82
N ARG A 348 2.84 5.69 -26.86
CA ARG A 348 3.56 5.51 -28.14
C ARG A 348 3.92 6.88 -28.74
N GLY A 349 2.99 7.82 -28.78
CA GLY A 349 3.22 9.17 -29.30
C GLY A 349 4.32 9.92 -28.55
N PHE A 350 4.37 9.78 -27.22
CA PHE A 350 5.46 10.34 -26.43
C PHE A 350 6.80 9.66 -26.71
N VAL A 351 6.84 8.33 -26.79
CA VAL A 351 8.07 7.54 -27.07
C VAL A 351 8.64 7.88 -28.44
N ASP A 352 7.80 8.02 -29.46
CA ASP A 352 8.24 8.38 -30.80
C ASP A 352 8.84 9.80 -30.83
N TRP A 353 8.20 10.77 -30.16
CA TRP A 353 8.76 12.10 -30.00
C TRP A 353 10.08 12.09 -29.22
N LEU A 354 10.19 11.30 -28.16
CA LEU A 354 11.40 11.22 -27.35
C LEU A 354 12.57 10.67 -28.16
N ARG A 355 12.32 9.68 -29.03
CA ARG A 355 13.30 9.17 -29.99
C ARG A 355 13.76 10.26 -30.97
N GLU A 356 12.83 11.01 -31.54
CA GLU A 356 13.14 12.10 -32.48
C GLU A 356 13.93 13.22 -31.81
N HIS A 357 13.55 13.61 -30.59
CA HIS A 357 14.25 14.59 -29.78
C HIS A 357 15.67 14.13 -29.46
N ASN A 358 15.82 12.90 -28.97
CA ASN A 358 17.11 12.31 -28.59
C ASN A 358 18.06 12.13 -29.77
N ALA A 359 17.56 11.91 -30.99
CA ALA A 359 18.38 11.83 -32.19
C ALA A 359 19.15 13.13 -32.48
N GLN A 360 18.66 14.27 -31.98
CA GLN A 360 19.24 15.60 -32.18
C GLN A 360 19.85 16.18 -30.89
N ALA A 361 19.55 15.58 -29.73
CA ALA A 361 19.97 16.08 -28.44
C ALA A 361 21.45 15.81 -28.15
N LYS A 362 22.16 16.81 -27.62
CA LYS A 362 23.53 16.64 -27.11
C LYS A 362 23.57 15.74 -25.87
N GLN A 363 22.52 15.79 -25.06
CA GLN A 363 22.31 14.96 -23.88
C GLN A 363 20.93 14.32 -24.02
N PRO A 364 20.84 13.07 -24.52
CA PRO A 364 19.58 12.38 -24.69
C PRO A 364 18.86 12.21 -23.34
N ALA A 365 17.56 12.50 -23.31
CA ALA A 365 16.73 12.24 -22.15
C ALA A 365 16.41 10.75 -22.04
N ALA A 366 16.53 10.20 -20.84
CA ALA A 366 16.32 8.77 -20.59
C ALA A 366 14.88 8.45 -20.12
N PHE A 367 14.48 7.19 -20.24
CA PHE A 367 13.18 6.67 -19.80
C PHE A 367 13.39 5.58 -18.75
N HIS A 368 12.77 5.69 -17.57
CA HIS A 368 13.00 4.74 -16.47
C HIS A 368 11.70 4.27 -15.83
N GLY A 369 11.74 3.07 -15.24
CA GLY A 369 10.68 2.56 -14.37
C GLY A 369 11.06 2.80 -12.92
N LEU A 370 10.08 2.96 -12.04
CA LEU A 370 10.33 3.10 -10.60
C LEU A 370 9.82 1.90 -9.79
N ASP A 371 8.94 1.08 -10.37
CA ASP A 371 8.18 0.07 -9.64
C ASP A 371 8.95 -1.25 -9.46
N LEU A 372 8.41 -2.12 -8.61
CA LEU A 372 9.09 -3.33 -8.10
C LEU A 372 8.38 -4.64 -8.44
N TYR A 373 7.33 -4.64 -9.27
CA TYR A 373 6.57 -5.86 -9.55
C TYR A 373 7.29 -6.86 -10.45
N SER A 374 8.34 -6.44 -11.16
CA SER A 374 9.07 -7.21 -12.19
C SER A 374 10.08 -8.24 -11.67
N LEU A 375 9.75 -9.05 -10.66
CA LEU A 375 10.72 -9.98 -10.03
C LEU A 375 11.48 -10.86 -11.06
N TYR A 376 10.77 -11.61 -11.90
CA TYR A 376 11.39 -12.58 -12.81
C TYR A 376 12.07 -11.94 -14.02
N SER A 377 11.44 -10.95 -14.65
CA SER A 377 12.08 -10.21 -15.74
C SER A 377 13.32 -9.44 -15.27
N SER A 378 13.38 -9.04 -13.99
CA SER A 378 14.60 -8.52 -13.39
C SER A 378 15.66 -9.60 -13.12
N ILE A 379 15.28 -10.82 -12.71
CA ILE A 379 16.20 -11.97 -12.64
C ILE A 379 16.82 -12.22 -14.01
N ASP A 380 16.01 -12.32 -15.06
CA ASP A 380 16.47 -12.57 -16.43
C ASP A 380 17.42 -11.49 -16.93
N ALA A 381 17.12 -10.22 -16.65
CA ALA A 381 17.99 -9.10 -17.00
C ALA A 381 19.38 -9.21 -16.32
N VAL A 382 19.41 -9.58 -15.04
CA VAL A 382 20.68 -9.82 -14.30
C VAL A 382 21.44 -10.99 -14.91
N LEU A 383 20.78 -12.11 -15.18
CA LEU A 383 21.40 -13.30 -15.75
C LEU A 383 21.96 -13.03 -17.15
N ALA A 384 21.19 -12.39 -18.02
CA ALA A 384 21.61 -12.05 -19.39
C ALA A 384 22.83 -11.11 -19.41
N TYR A 385 22.91 -10.17 -18.48
CA TYR A 385 24.08 -9.31 -18.33
C TYR A 385 25.31 -10.12 -17.89
N LEU A 386 25.15 -10.93 -16.84
CA LEU A 386 26.25 -11.73 -16.27
C LEU A 386 26.76 -12.80 -17.24
N ASP A 387 25.89 -13.44 -18.02
CA ASP A 387 26.31 -14.41 -19.04
C ASP A 387 27.29 -13.83 -20.05
N ARG A 388 27.21 -12.53 -20.32
CA ARG A 388 28.11 -11.84 -21.22
C ARG A 388 29.39 -11.34 -20.55
N VAL A 389 29.28 -10.84 -19.31
CA VAL A 389 30.36 -10.08 -18.64
C VAL A 389 31.14 -10.92 -17.63
N ASP A 390 30.48 -11.84 -16.93
CA ASP A 390 31.08 -12.71 -15.91
C ASP A 390 30.29 -14.05 -15.84
N PRO A 391 30.51 -14.97 -16.79
CA PRO A 391 29.80 -16.25 -16.85
C PRO A 391 29.92 -17.10 -15.56
N PRO A 392 31.06 -17.14 -14.84
CA PRO A 392 31.15 -17.79 -13.53
C PRO A 392 30.16 -17.21 -12.52
N THR A 393 30.02 -15.88 -12.46
CA THR A 393 29.05 -15.23 -11.56
C THR A 393 27.61 -15.46 -12.01
N ALA A 394 27.37 -15.59 -13.31
CA ALA A 394 26.07 -15.97 -13.84
C ALA A 394 25.61 -17.35 -13.33
N GLN A 395 26.54 -18.31 -13.17
CA GLN A 395 26.22 -19.62 -12.58
C GLN A 395 25.83 -19.50 -11.10
N VAL A 396 26.54 -18.67 -10.34
CA VAL A 396 26.19 -18.38 -8.93
C VAL A 396 24.83 -17.71 -8.83
N ALA A 397 24.53 -16.75 -9.71
CA ALA A 397 23.24 -16.07 -9.75
C ALA A 397 22.09 -17.05 -10.01
N ARG A 398 22.23 -17.97 -10.97
CA ARG A 398 21.23 -19.03 -11.23
C ARG A 398 20.98 -19.91 -10.00
N GLN A 399 22.04 -20.27 -9.27
CA GLN A 399 21.89 -21.06 -8.04
C GLN A 399 21.15 -20.29 -6.94
N ARG A 400 21.46 -19.00 -6.77
CA ARG A 400 20.86 -18.15 -5.73
C ARG A 400 19.40 -17.78 -6.02
N TYR A 401 19.08 -17.49 -7.27
CA TYR A 401 17.71 -17.22 -7.70
C TYR A 401 16.87 -18.49 -7.91
N GLY A 402 17.50 -19.67 -7.98
CA GLY A 402 16.82 -20.93 -8.28
C GLY A 402 15.70 -21.32 -7.31
N CYS A 403 15.72 -20.81 -6.08
CA CYS A 403 14.64 -21.05 -5.12
C CYS A 403 13.34 -20.28 -5.43
N LEU A 404 13.41 -19.22 -6.24
CA LEU A 404 12.27 -18.43 -6.72
C LEU A 404 11.63 -19.06 -7.98
N THR A 405 12.39 -19.83 -8.77
CA THR A 405 11.92 -20.41 -10.04
C THR A 405 10.58 -21.18 -9.96
N PRO A 406 10.27 -21.96 -8.90
CA PRO A 406 8.98 -22.64 -8.81
C PRO A 406 7.75 -21.72 -8.74
N TRP A 407 7.96 -20.44 -8.45
CA TRP A 407 6.91 -19.45 -8.20
C TRP A 407 6.78 -18.43 -9.34
N GLU A 408 7.35 -18.72 -10.52
CA GLU A 408 7.39 -17.78 -11.65
C GLU A 408 6.01 -17.30 -12.08
N SER A 409 5.05 -18.22 -12.14
CA SER A 409 3.67 -17.94 -12.50
C SER A 409 2.89 -17.21 -11.40
N ASP A 410 3.36 -17.26 -10.15
CA ASP A 410 2.69 -16.69 -8.99
C ASP A 410 3.71 -16.33 -7.87
N PRO A 411 4.48 -15.24 -8.03
CA PRO A 411 5.39 -14.75 -6.98
C PRO A 411 4.68 -14.35 -5.69
N ALA A 412 3.39 -14.07 -5.79
CA ALA A 412 2.44 -14.08 -4.70
C ALA A 412 2.58 -15.24 -3.72
N SER A 413 2.33 -16.42 -4.24
CA SER A 413 2.38 -17.68 -3.49
C SER A 413 3.75 -17.95 -2.87
N TYR A 414 4.85 -17.42 -3.42
CA TYR A 414 6.17 -17.47 -2.76
C TYR A 414 6.14 -16.75 -1.41
N GLY A 415 5.58 -15.54 -1.35
CA GLY A 415 5.47 -14.77 -0.12
C GLY A 415 4.79 -15.59 0.97
N LEU A 416 3.67 -16.23 0.65
CA LEU A 416 2.96 -17.11 1.57
C LEU A 416 3.77 -18.36 1.97
N ALA A 417 4.46 -19.00 1.01
CA ALA A 417 5.29 -20.17 1.27
C ALA A 417 6.49 -19.87 2.17
N ALA A 418 7.16 -18.73 1.97
CA ALA A 418 8.28 -18.27 2.78
C ALA A 418 7.86 -18.03 4.25
N LEU A 419 6.62 -17.58 4.48
CA LEU A 419 6.09 -17.31 5.81
C LEU A 419 5.81 -18.56 6.64
N THR A 420 5.44 -19.67 6.01
CA THR A 420 5.09 -20.92 6.71
C THR A 420 6.27 -21.62 7.38
N ARG A 421 7.51 -21.12 7.22
CA ARG A 421 8.80 -21.76 7.62
C ARG A 421 8.99 -23.20 7.11
N ARG A 422 8.08 -23.69 6.27
CA ARG A 422 8.19 -24.98 5.55
C ARG A 422 9.06 -24.85 4.31
N TYR A 423 9.25 -23.63 3.83
CA TYR A 423 10.15 -23.28 2.73
C TYR A 423 11.27 -22.37 3.24
N ARG A 424 12.50 -22.57 2.75
CA ARG A 424 13.63 -21.68 3.05
C ARG A 424 13.39 -20.36 2.32
N SER A 425 13.44 -19.24 3.04
CA SER A 425 13.40 -17.91 2.42
C SER A 425 14.57 -17.75 1.43
N CYS A 426 14.27 -17.21 0.26
CA CYS A 426 15.23 -16.85 -0.76
C CYS A 426 15.97 -15.54 -0.45
N GLU A 427 15.47 -14.74 0.50
CA GLU A 427 16.01 -13.43 0.88
C GLU A 427 17.53 -13.45 1.09
N PRO A 428 18.15 -14.37 1.87
CA PRO A 428 19.59 -14.32 2.10
C PRO A 428 20.40 -14.52 0.82
N ASP A 429 19.93 -15.38 -0.08
CA ASP A 429 20.62 -15.69 -1.33
C ASP A 429 20.44 -14.55 -2.34
N VAL A 430 19.25 -13.94 -2.40
CA VAL A 430 18.95 -12.76 -3.22
C VAL A 430 19.76 -11.55 -2.78
N VAL A 431 19.77 -11.23 -1.48
CA VAL A 431 20.55 -10.11 -0.92
C VAL A 431 22.04 -10.34 -1.17
N LYS A 432 22.54 -11.56 -0.99
CA LYS A 432 23.95 -11.89 -1.28
C LYS A 432 24.29 -11.68 -2.75
N MET A 433 23.36 -11.96 -3.67
CA MET A 433 23.56 -11.69 -5.11
C MET A 433 23.69 -10.19 -5.39
N LEU A 434 22.85 -9.36 -4.78
CA LEU A 434 22.96 -7.90 -4.88
C LEU A 434 24.30 -7.40 -4.32
N VAL A 435 24.71 -7.87 -3.14
CA VAL A 435 25.98 -7.49 -2.51
C VAL A 435 27.18 -7.87 -3.39
N ASP A 436 27.20 -9.08 -3.94
CA ASP A 436 28.30 -9.53 -4.81
C ASP A 436 28.39 -8.68 -6.09
N LEU A 437 27.26 -8.35 -6.71
CA LEU A 437 27.24 -7.45 -7.88
C LEU A 437 27.77 -6.05 -7.54
N GLN A 438 27.38 -5.50 -6.38
CA GLN A 438 27.87 -4.21 -5.92
C GLN A 438 29.38 -4.22 -5.67
N GLN A 439 29.89 -5.26 -5.01
CA GLN A 439 31.33 -5.40 -4.75
C GLN A 439 32.14 -5.54 -6.03
N LYS A 440 31.59 -6.21 -7.06
CA LYS A 440 32.24 -6.38 -8.36
C LYS A 440 32.01 -5.22 -9.32
N SER A 441 31.16 -4.25 -8.97
CA SER A 441 30.83 -3.10 -9.83
C SER A 441 32.07 -2.33 -10.33
N PRO A 442 33.12 -2.08 -9.51
CA PRO A 442 34.35 -1.43 -10.00
C PRO A 442 35.08 -2.22 -11.10
N LEU A 443 34.91 -3.55 -11.16
CA LEU A 443 35.51 -4.40 -12.20
C LEU A 443 34.73 -4.33 -13.51
N TYR A 444 33.40 -4.16 -13.42
CA TYR A 444 32.50 -4.16 -14.58
C TYR A 444 32.33 -2.77 -15.21
N ILE A 445 32.52 -1.69 -14.43
CA ILE A 445 32.30 -0.32 -14.88
C ILE A 445 33.17 0.06 -16.09
N GLY A 446 34.38 -0.51 -16.18
CA GLY A 446 35.31 -0.28 -17.28
C GLY A 446 34.90 -0.96 -18.60
N GLN A 447 33.90 -1.84 -18.59
CA GLN A 447 33.42 -2.54 -19.78
C GLN A 447 32.14 -1.91 -20.34
N ASP A 448 31.13 -1.62 -19.51
CA ASP A 448 29.84 -1.05 -19.91
C ASP A 448 29.06 -0.49 -18.71
N GLY A 449 29.30 0.78 -18.35
CA GLY A 449 28.74 1.41 -17.14
C GLY A 449 27.21 1.56 -17.13
N GLU A 450 26.57 1.74 -18.29
CA GLU A 450 25.10 1.86 -18.37
C GLU A 450 24.42 0.50 -18.23
N ARG A 451 24.93 -0.54 -18.88
CA ARG A 451 24.37 -1.89 -18.70
C ARG A 451 24.65 -2.46 -17.31
N LEU A 452 25.74 -2.04 -16.68
CA LEU A 452 25.98 -2.33 -15.27
C LEU A 452 24.93 -1.67 -14.37
N LEU A 453 24.56 -0.41 -14.63
CA LEU A 453 23.47 0.25 -13.90
C LEU A 453 22.17 -0.55 -14.04
N ASP A 454 21.82 -0.95 -15.27
CA ASP A 454 20.62 -1.75 -15.55
C ASP A 454 20.64 -3.07 -14.75
N ALA A 455 21.75 -3.80 -14.77
CA ALA A 455 21.89 -5.05 -14.02
C ALA A 455 21.82 -4.84 -12.50
N LEU A 456 22.48 -3.82 -11.96
CA LEU A 456 22.44 -3.50 -10.53
C LEU A 456 21.06 -3.10 -10.07
N GLN A 457 20.35 -2.30 -10.86
CA GLN A 457 19.01 -1.88 -10.52
C GLN A 457 18.03 -3.05 -10.58
N ASN A 458 18.13 -3.92 -11.58
CA ASN A 458 17.37 -5.17 -11.60
C ASN A 458 17.66 -6.05 -10.39
N ALA A 459 18.93 -6.20 -9.97
CA ALA A 459 19.25 -6.94 -8.75
C ALA A 459 18.65 -6.32 -7.48
N ARG A 460 18.54 -4.99 -7.41
CA ARG A 460 17.80 -4.30 -6.33
C ARG A 460 16.31 -4.58 -6.39
N VAL A 461 15.71 -4.52 -7.58
CA VAL A 461 14.30 -4.87 -7.78
C VAL A 461 14.05 -6.30 -7.30
N VAL A 462 14.89 -7.28 -7.66
CA VAL A 462 14.74 -8.67 -7.19
C VAL A 462 14.74 -8.76 -5.66
N SER A 463 15.69 -8.08 -5.00
CA SER A 463 15.75 -8.06 -3.53
C SER A 463 14.55 -7.38 -2.87
N GLN A 464 14.06 -6.28 -3.44
CA GLN A 464 12.95 -5.54 -2.85
C GLN A 464 11.60 -6.20 -3.18
N ALA A 465 11.45 -6.78 -4.36
CA ALA A 465 10.27 -7.52 -4.79
C ALA A 465 10.08 -8.80 -3.98
N GLU A 466 11.15 -9.54 -3.70
CA GLU A 466 11.10 -10.71 -2.79
C GLU A 466 10.53 -10.31 -1.42
N ARG A 467 11.09 -9.25 -0.82
CA ARG A 467 10.60 -8.73 0.47
C ARG A 467 9.16 -8.20 0.37
N TYR A 468 8.81 -7.53 -0.72
CA TYR A 468 7.47 -7.02 -0.97
C TYR A 468 6.42 -8.14 -1.00
N TYR A 469 6.65 -9.20 -1.78
CA TYR A 469 5.72 -10.32 -1.88
C TYR A 469 5.58 -11.06 -0.55
N CYS A 470 6.65 -11.16 0.25
CA CYS A 470 6.57 -11.65 1.64
C CYS A 470 5.76 -10.70 2.55
N THR A 471 5.94 -9.39 2.40
CA THR A 471 5.33 -8.35 3.25
C THR A 471 3.84 -8.14 2.97
N MET A 472 3.40 -8.43 1.75
CA MET A 472 2.00 -8.31 1.32
C MET A 472 1.02 -9.11 2.20
N TYR A 473 1.48 -10.16 2.87
CA TYR A 473 0.67 -10.98 3.77
C TYR A 473 0.70 -10.52 5.24
N TYR A 474 1.56 -9.55 5.60
CA TYR A 474 1.67 -8.98 6.95
C TYR A 474 0.87 -7.69 7.14
N GLY A 475 0.49 -6.99 6.06
CA GLY A 475 -0.40 -5.82 6.11
C GLY A 475 -0.24 -4.87 4.92
N SER A 476 -1.36 -4.35 4.41
CA SER A 476 -1.43 -3.44 3.25
C SER A 476 -0.56 -2.19 3.42
N ARG A 477 -0.52 -1.61 4.63
CA ARG A 477 0.30 -0.43 4.97
C ARG A 477 1.80 -0.65 4.77
N VAL A 478 2.34 -1.78 5.25
CA VAL A 478 3.78 -2.04 5.19
C VAL A 478 4.21 -2.32 3.75
N ALA A 479 3.37 -3.05 3.00
CA ALA A 479 3.58 -3.26 1.58
C ALA A 479 3.52 -1.95 0.78
N TRP A 480 2.58 -1.06 1.10
CA TRP A 480 2.47 0.28 0.52
C TRP A 480 3.73 1.12 0.76
N ASN A 481 4.10 1.29 2.03
CA ASN A 481 5.28 2.08 2.42
C ASN A 481 6.57 1.52 1.80
N LEU A 482 6.71 0.19 1.70
CA LEU A 482 7.84 -0.45 1.04
C LEU A 482 7.88 -0.09 -0.45
N ARG A 483 6.74 -0.13 -1.15
CA ARG A 483 6.66 0.20 -2.56
C ARG A 483 7.02 1.64 -2.87
N ASP A 484 6.45 2.60 -2.14
CA ASP A 484 6.79 4.01 -2.35
C ASP A 484 8.22 4.34 -1.90
N THR A 485 8.73 3.68 -0.85
CA THR A 485 10.15 3.78 -0.46
C THR A 485 11.06 3.28 -1.57
N HIS A 486 10.71 2.16 -2.21
CA HIS A 486 11.45 1.64 -3.35
C HIS A 486 11.45 2.62 -4.52
N MET A 487 10.29 3.12 -4.94
CA MET A 487 10.18 4.09 -6.03
C MET A 487 11.04 5.34 -5.76
N PHE A 488 10.98 5.87 -4.53
CA PHE A 488 11.76 7.01 -4.12
C PHE A 488 13.28 6.73 -4.11
N THR A 489 13.68 5.55 -3.62
CA THR A 489 15.08 5.13 -3.60
C THR A 489 15.64 4.96 -5.02
N THR A 490 14.85 4.38 -5.92
CA THR A 490 15.18 4.26 -7.34
C THR A 490 15.33 5.64 -7.99
N LEU A 491 14.40 6.56 -7.73
CA LEU A 491 14.51 7.95 -8.20
C LEU A 491 15.80 8.63 -7.70
N ARG A 492 16.18 8.45 -6.43
CA ARG A 492 17.43 9.00 -5.88
C ARG A 492 18.66 8.42 -6.58
N HIS A 493 18.66 7.12 -6.86
CA HIS A 493 19.75 6.48 -7.60
C HIS A 493 19.86 7.03 -9.02
N LEU A 494 18.74 7.24 -9.71
CA LEU A 494 18.71 7.86 -11.04
C LEU A 494 19.25 9.30 -11.01
N LEU A 495 18.80 10.12 -10.06
CA LEU A 495 19.29 11.49 -9.87
C LEU A 495 20.80 11.51 -9.55
N SER A 496 21.30 10.53 -8.80
CA SER A 496 22.74 10.40 -8.54
C SER A 496 23.51 9.97 -9.78
N PHE A 497 22.95 9.05 -10.57
CA PHE A 497 23.58 8.50 -11.77
C PHE A 497 23.70 9.54 -12.90
N HIS A 498 22.62 10.27 -13.19
CA HIS A 498 22.61 11.35 -14.18
C HIS A 498 23.35 12.62 -13.69
N GLY A 499 23.81 12.61 -12.44
CA GLY A 499 24.63 13.67 -11.84
C GLY A 499 23.83 14.65 -10.98
N ALA A 500 24.54 15.37 -10.11
CA ALA A 500 23.92 16.21 -9.07
C ALA A 500 22.99 17.33 -9.61
N GLN A 501 23.17 17.75 -10.86
CA GLN A 501 22.36 18.77 -11.53
C GLN A 501 21.22 18.19 -12.39
N SER A 502 21.07 16.86 -12.43
CA SER A 502 19.99 16.23 -13.18
C SER A 502 18.63 16.58 -12.59
N LYS A 503 17.66 16.70 -13.49
CA LYS A 503 16.26 16.97 -13.17
C LYS A 503 15.38 15.82 -13.71
N ALA A 504 14.34 15.47 -12.96
CA ALA A 504 13.52 14.29 -13.22
C ALA A 504 12.04 14.66 -13.35
N VAL A 505 11.37 14.12 -14.37
CA VAL A 505 9.92 14.10 -14.44
C VAL A 505 9.43 12.73 -13.98
N VAL A 506 8.46 12.67 -13.08
CA VAL A 506 7.86 11.42 -12.61
C VAL A 506 6.41 11.37 -13.05
N TRP A 507 5.97 10.27 -13.66
CA TRP A 507 4.56 10.00 -13.94
C TRP A 507 4.08 8.87 -13.04
N ALA A 508 3.13 9.15 -12.18
CA ALA A 508 2.53 8.15 -11.29
C ALA A 508 1.09 8.58 -10.94
N HIS A 509 0.33 7.71 -10.29
CA HIS A 509 -1.01 8.03 -9.83
C HIS A 509 -1.01 9.17 -8.79
N ASN A 510 -2.12 9.93 -8.66
CA ASN A 510 -2.25 10.98 -7.63
C ASN A 510 -1.98 10.45 -6.21
N SER A 511 -2.31 9.18 -5.94
CA SER A 511 -2.04 8.49 -4.67
C SER A 511 -0.54 8.32 -4.38
N HIS A 512 0.31 8.33 -5.41
CA HIS A 512 1.77 8.31 -5.28
C HIS A 512 2.37 9.72 -5.35
N VAL A 513 1.82 10.61 -6.17
CA VAL A 513 2.38 11.94 -6.47
C VAL A 513 2.05 13.01 -5.43
N GLY A 514 0.83 13.02 -4.89
CA GLY A 514 0.43 14.04 -3.91
C GLY A 514 1.18 13.90 -2.58
N ASP A 515 1.23 14.95 -1.78
CA ASP A 515 1.77 14.83 -0.41
C ASP A 515 0.77 14.08 0.50
N SER A 516 1.04 12.81 0.78
CA SER A 516 0.19 11.94 1.62
C SER A 516 0.00 12.44 3.05
N ALA A 517 0.86 13.33 3.57
CA ALA A 517 0.62 14.00 4.85
C ALA A 517 -0.70 14.82 4.85
N ALA A 518 -1.18 15.19 3.67
CA ALA A 518 -2.43 15.91 3.46
C ALA A 518 -3.59 15.02 3.00
N THR A 519 -3.46 13.69 3.10
CA THR A 519 -4.52 12.72 2.74
C THR A 519 -4.81 11.76 3.90
N GLU A 520 -5.92 11.01 3.80
CA GLU A 520 -6.31 9.97 4.75
C GLU A 520 -5.23 8.89 4.94
N MET A 521 -4.29 8.77 3.99
CA MET A 521 -3.11 7.89 4.10
C MET A 521 -2.27 8.20 5.34
N SER A 522 -2.11 9.49 5.68
CA SER A 522 -1.39 9.90 6.90
C SER A 522 -2.03 9.36 8.18
N LEU A 523 -3.37 9.24 8.21
CA LEU A 523 -4.10 8.63 9.32
C LEU A 523 -3.88 7.12 9.39
N ARG A 524 -3.35 6.50 8.34
CA ARG A 524 -2.99 5.09 8.31
C ARG A 524 -1.49 4.90 8.46
N GLU A 525 -0.73 5.95 8.75
CA GLU A 525 0.75 5.94 8.75
C GLU A 525 1.34 5.44 7.40
N GLU A 526 0.57 5.64 6.33
CA GLU A 526 1.01 5.43 4.97
C GLU A 526 1.65 6.72 4.47
N PHE A 527 2.78 6.57 3.78
CA PHE A 527 3.41 7.66 3.05
C PHE A 527 3.64 7.25 1.60
N ASN A 528 3.82 8.25 0.75
CA ASN A 528 3.96 8.07 -0.69
C ASN A 528 5.16 8.81 -1.26
N LEU A 529 5.42 8.59 -2.55
CA LEU A 529 6.54 9.18 -3.29
C LEU A 529 6.54 10.72 -3.21
N GLY A 530 5.37 11.35 -3.34
CA GLY A 530 5.18 12.80 -3.22
C GLY A 530 5.62 13.36 -1.87
N HIS A 531 5.18 12.72 -0.79
CA HIS A 531 5.60 13.04 0.58
C HIS A 531 7.12 12.89 0.77
N LEU A 532 7.71 11.77 0.33
CA LEU A 532 9.15 11.54 0.42
C LEU A 532 9.96 12.56 -0.39
N CYS A 533 9.50 12.88 -1.61
CA CYS A 533 10.09 13.94 -2.44
C CYS A 533 9.97 15.31 -1.77
N ARG A 534 8.86 15.61 -1.10
CA ARG A 534 8.69 16.86 -0.35
C ARG A 534 9.64 16.94 0.83
N GLN A 535 9.84 15.85 1.58
CA GLN A 535 10.77 15.82 2.71
C GLN A 535 12.22 16.02 2.28
N GLU A 536 12.67 15.36 1.20
CA GLU A 536 14.06 15.43 0.74
C GLU A 536 14.36 16.70 -0.07
N PHE A 537 13.48 17.08 -0.99
CA PHE A 537 13.73 18.16 -1.95
C PHE A 537 13.02 19.48 -1.59
N GLY A 538 12.09 19.48 -0.64
CA GLY A 538 11.35 20.68 -0.22
C GLY A 538 10.67 21.37 -1.39
N LYS A 539 11.02 22.64 -1.62
CA LYS A 539 10.50 23.45 -2.74
C LYS A 539 11.07 23.06 -4.11
N SER A 540 12.12 22.24 -4.16
CA SER A 540 12.66 21.70 -5.40
C SER A 540 11.88 20.49 -5.91
N ALA A 541 10.83 20.04 -5.19
CA ALA A 541 9.83 19.11 -5.71
C ALA A 541 8.54 19.88 -6.02
N CYS A 542 8.06 19.76 -7.27
CA CYS A 542 6.77 20.28 -7.72
C CYS A 542 5.81 19.11 -7.96
N LEU A 543 4.67 19.09 -7.25
CA LEU A 543 3.65 18.04 -7.32
C LEU A 543 2.43 18.57 -8.06
N VAL A 544 2.06 17.94 -9.17
CA VAL A 544 0.95 18.34 -10.02
C VAL A 544 -0.12 17.25 -9.99
N GLY A 545 -1.30 17.56 -9.45
CA GLY A 545 -2.44 16.66 -9.41
C GLY A 545 -3.35 16.82 -10.62
N PHE A 546 -4.13 15.80 -10.94
CA PHE A 546 -5.13 15.82 -12.01
C PHE A 546 -6.49 15.39 -11.47
N GLY A 547 -7.59 15.80 -12.11
CA GLY A 547 -8.94 15.40 -11.72
C GLY A 547 -9.94 15.42 -12.85
N THR A 548 -11.04 14.69 -12.67
CA THR A 548 -12.18 14.68 -13.59
C THR A 548 -13.52 14.45 -12.90
N TYR A 549 -14.60 15.01 -13.45
CA TYR A 549 -15.95 14.87 -12.89
C TYR A 549 -16.65 13.61 -13.39
N ALA A 550 -16.62 13.34 -14.69
CA ALA A 550 -17.24 12.18 -15.33
C ALA A 550 -16.52 11.83 -16.65
N GLY A 551 -16.99 10.78 -17.35
CA GLY A 551 -16.45 10.42 -18.65
C GLY A 551 -16.29 8.91 -18.82
N THR A 552 -15.21 8.48 -19.45
CA THR A 552 -14.83 7.07 -19.59
C THR A 552 -13.38 6.83 -19.19
N VAL A 553 -13.09 5.63 -18.72
CA VAL A 553 -11.76 5.20 -18.28
C VAL A 553 -11.51 3.76 -18.74
N ALA A 554 -10.28 3.45 -19.16
CA ALA A 554 -9.83 2.07 -19.33
C ALA A 554 -9.51 1.47 -17.95
N ALA A 555 -10.20 0.42 -17.54
CA ALA A 555 -9.97 -0.26 -16.27
C ALA A 555 -10.54 -1.68 -16.29
N ALA A 556 -10.07 -2.55 -15.40
CA ALA A 556 -10.67 -3.88 -15.18
C ALA A 556 -11.68 -3.85 -14.02
N THR A 557 -12.60 -4.82 -13.99
CA THR A 557 -13.53 -5.00 -12.87
C THR A 557 -12.88 -5.75 -11.69
N ASP A 558 -12.13 -6.80 -12.01
CA ASP A 558 -11.44 -7.68 -11.07
C ASP A 558 -9.96 -7.76 -11.44
N TRP A 559 -9.13 -8.11 -10.45
CA TRP A 559 -7.76 -8.58 -10.73
C TRP A 559 -7.80 -9.77 -11.69
N ASP A 560 -6.80 -9.85 -12.57
CA ASP A 560 -6.73 -10.71 -13.75
C ASP A 560 -7.87 -10.57 -14.77
N GLY A 561 -8.76 -9.59 -14.59
CA GLY A 561 -9.84 -9.28 -15.52
C GLY A 561 -9.32 -8.59 -16.79
N PRO A 562 -10.04 -8.72 -17.93
CA PRO A 562 -9.72 -7.98 -19.14
C PRO A 562 -9.92 -6.47 -18.92
N MET A 563 -9.20 -5.67 -19.70
CA MET A 563 -9.47 -4.23 -19.76
C MET A 563 -10.85 -3.97 -20.39
N GLU A 564 -11.61 -3.08 -19.75
CA GLU A 564 -12.89 -2.59 -20.23
C GLU A 564 -12.86 -1.06 -20.32
N VAL A 565 -13.59 -0.50 -21.29
CA VAL A 565 -13.92 0.93 -21.28
C VAL A 565 -15.14 1.12 -20.39
N LYS A 566 -14.94 1.75 -19.23
CA LYS A 566 -15.95 1.90 -18.18
C LYS A 566 -16.39 3.37 -18.07
N ALA A 567 -17.67 3.59 -17.80
CA ALA A 567 -18.20 4.94 -17.57
C ALA A 567 -17.82 5.41 -16.16
N VAL A 568 -17.10 6.53 -16.06
CA VAL A 568 -16.81 7.20 -14.79
C VAL A 568 -18.08 7.90 -14.33
N ARG A 569 -18.56 7.54 -13.13
CA ARG A 569 -19.76 8.15 -12.56
C ARG A 569 -19.54 9.65 -12.34
N PRO A 570 -20.60 10.47 -12.36
CA PRO A 570 -20.52 11.85 -11.86
C PRO A 570 -19.94 11.88 -10.44
N ALA A 571 -19.07 12.86 -10.17
CA ALA A 571 -18.40 12.94 -8.87
C ALA A 571 -19.36 13.10 -7.69
N LEU A 572 -18.94 12.58 -6.55
CA LEU A 572 -19.74 12.61 -5.34
C LEU A 572 -19.90 14.05 -4.79
N PRO A 573 -21.09 14.43 -4.30
CA PRO A 573 -21.26 15.70 -3.60
C PRO A 573 -20.28 15.85 -2.44
N GLY A 574 -19.71 17.05 -2.30
CA GLY A 574 -18.71 17.35 -1.27
C GLY A 574 -17.28 16.91 -1.62
N SER A 575 -17.03 16.42 -2.85
CA SER A 575 -15.69 16.18 -3.38
C SER A 575 -15.09 17.43 -4.03
N TYR A 576 -13.77 17.46 -4.22
CA TYR A 576 -13.11 18.51 -5.01
C TYR A 576 -13.58 18.48 -6.47
N GLU A 577 -13.80 17.31 -7.05
CA GLU A 577 -14.29 17.16 -8.43
C GLU A 577 -15.69 17.75 -8.59
N SER A 578 -16.59 17.55 -7.62
CA SER A 578 -17.92 18.18 -7.65
C SER A 578 -17.84 19.70 -7.51
N LEU A 579 -16.89 20.22 -6.73
CA LEU A 579 -16.65 21.66 -6.58
C LEU A 579 -16.10 22.28 -7.88
N PHE A 580 -15.16 21.59 -8.54
CA PHE A 580 -14.55 22.04 -9.79
C PHE A 580 -15.52 21.97 -10.96
N HIS A 581 -16.35 20.94 -11.03
CA HIS A 581 -17.47 20.89 -11.98
C HIS A 581 -18.42 22.10 -11.80
N ALA A 582 -18.74 22.45 -10.56
CA ALA A 582 -19.62 23.59 -10.25
C ALA A 582 -19.03 24.97 -10.64
N SER A 583 -17.72 25.05 -10.95
CA SER A 583 -17.11 26.28 -11.49
C SER A 583 -17.63 26.63 -12.90
N GLY A 584 -18.14 25.63 -13.64
CA GLY A 584 -18.59 25.78 -15.02
C GLY A 584 -17.45 25.89 -16.04
N ILE A 585 -16.20 25.66 -15.64
CA ILE A 585 -15.04 25.66 -16.54
C ILE A 585 -14.67 24.22 -16.89
N ALA A 586 -14.71 23.90 -18.19
CA ALA A 586 -14.49 22.54 -18.68
C ALA A 586 -13.05 22.05 -18.42
N CYS A 587 -12.03 22.85 -18.73
CA CYS A 587 -10.65 22.49 -18.46
C CYS A 587 -9.87 23.68 -17.91
N PHE A 588 -9.04 23.46 -16.90
CA PHE A 588 -8.20 24.53 -16.34
C PHE A 588 -6.96 24.03 -15.60
N LEU A 589 -5.99 24.94 -15.41
CA LEU A 589 -4.92 24.81 -14.43
C LEU A 589 -5.22 25.70 -13.22
N LEU A 590 -5.03 25.19 -12.01
CA LEU A 590 -5.23 25.91 -10.76
C LEU A 590 -3.94 25.91 -9.93
N PRO A 591 -3.27 27.07 -9.76
CA PRO A 591 -1.98 27.14 -9.09
C PRO A 591 -2.12 27.26 -7.57
N LEU A 592 -2.28 26.13 -6.90
CA LEU A 592 -2.69 26.02 -5.49
C LEU A 592 -1.74 26.69 -4.48
N ARG A 593 -0.51 27.01 -4.89
CA ARG A 593 0.50 27.65 -4.03
C ARG A 593 0.84 29.07 -4.44
N GLU A 594 0.16 29.61 -5.44
CA GLU A 594 0.45 30.96 -5.92
C GLU A 594 0.01 32.00 -4.88
N PRO A 595 0.92 32.88 -4.41
CA PRO A 595 0.58 33.90 -3.41
C PRO A 595 -0.49 34.90 -3.86
N SER A 596 -0.74 35.01 -5.16
CA SER A 596 -1.76 35.88 -5.74
C SER A 596 -3.19 35.35 -5.54
N LEU A 597 -3.35 34.06 -5.19
CA LEU A 597 -4.67 33.50 -4.90
C LEU A 597 -5.27 34.17 -3.67
N SER A 598 -6.59 34.41 -3.72
CA SER A 598 -7.29 35.03 -2.61
C SER A 598 -7.25 34.13 -1.36
N LYS A 599 -7.09 34.74 -0.18
CA LYS A 599 -7.13 33.99 1.09
C LYS A 599 -8.45 33.24 1.29
N ALA A 600 -9.55 33.76 0.72
CA ALA A 600 -10.85 33.12 0.75
C ALA A 600 -10.86 31.82 -0.07
N LEU A 601 -10.28 31.82 -1.27
CA LEU A 601 -10.13 30.62 -2.10
C LEU A 601 -9.25 29.58 -1.41
N LEU A 602 -8.04 29.97 -0.98
CA LEU A 602 -7.12 29.05 -0.31
C LEU A 602 -7.71 28.48 0.99
N GLY A 603 -8.34 29.33 1.80
CA GLY A 603 -9.03 28.88 3.02
C GLY A 603 -10.20 27.94 2.75
N GLY A 604 -10.96 28.17 1.67
CA GLY A 604 -12.07 27.29 1.26
C GLY A 604 -11.60 25.95 0.70
N LEU A 605 -10.51 25.92 -0.06
CA LEU A 605 -9.91 24.70 -0.59
C LEU A 605 -9.15 23.90 0.47
N ALA A 606 -8.68 24.56 1.55
CA ALA A 606 -7.98 23.92 2.67
C ALA A 606 -8.89 23.10 3.60
N ALA A 607 -10.21 23.09 3.38
CA ALA A 607 -11.12 22.20 4.09
C ALA A 607 -11.04 20.78 3.51
N PRO A 608 -10.99 19.72 4.35
CA PRO A 608 -10.98 18.34 3.86
C PRO A 608 -12.22 18.03 3.02
N ARG A 609 -11.98 17.44 1.85
CA ARG A 609 -13.01 16.97 0.94
C ARG A 609 -12.64 15.61 0.38
N LEU A 610 -13.63 14.96 -0.18
CA LEU A 610 -13.39 13.74 -0.95
C LEU A 610 -12.55 14.06 -2.20
N GLU A 611 -11.58 13.20 -2.50
CA GLU A 611 -10.82 13.18 -3.75
C GLU A 611 -10.91 11.79 -4.37
N ARG A 612 -11.14 11.74 -5.68
CA ARG A 612 -11.28 10.52 -6.46
C ARG A 612 -9.92 9.93 -6.84
N ALA A 613 -9.82 8.61 -6.74
CA ALA A 613 -8.67 7.83 -7.17
C ALA A 613 -9.10 6.49 -7.78
N ILE A 614 -8.94 6.35 -9.10
CA ILE A 614 -9.29 5.14 -9.84
C ILE A 614 -8.00 4.49 -10.36
N GLY A 615 -7.58 3.41 -9.71
CA GLY A 615 -6.42 2.65 -10.16
C GLY A 615 -6.72 1.80 -11.41
N VAL A 616 -6.01 0.68 -11.51
CA VAL A 616 -6.17 -0.28 -12.62
C VAL A 616 -7.51 -1.00 -12.58
N LEU A 617 -8.13 -1.02 -11.39
CA LEU A 617 -9.47 -1.52 -11.15
C LEU A 617 -10.44 -0.36 -10.97
N TYR A 618 -11.63 -0.51 -11.54
CA TYR A 618 -12.72 0.42 -11.29
C TYR A 618 -14.05 -0.32 -11.08
N ARG A 619 -14.67 -0.10 -9.91
CA ARG A 619 -16.00 -0.62 -9.58
C ARG A 619 -16.96 0.53 -9.28
N PRO A 620 -17.76 0.97 -10.28
CA PRO A 620 -18.75 2.03 -10.11
C PRO A 620 -19.71 1.76 -8.94
N GLU A 621 -20.01 0.50 -8.65
CA GLU A 621 -20.97 0.06 -7.63
C GLU A 621 -20.49 0.36 -6.20
N THR A 622 -19.17 0.35 -5.97
CA THR A 622 -18.53 0.58 -4.66
C THR A 622 -17.65 1.82 -4.65
N GLU A 623 -17.86 2.75 -5.60
CA GLU A 623 -16.93 3.85 -5.87
C GLU A 623 -16.59 4.70 -4.64
N ARG A 624 -17.58 5.00 -3.78
CA ARG A 624 -17.31 5.74 -2.54
C ARG A 624 -16.35 5.00 -1.61
N GLN A 625 -16.46 3.68 -1.51
CA GLN A 625 -15.65 2.87 -0.60
C GLN A 625 -14.26 2.60 -1.19
N SER A 626 -14.16 2.35 -2.49
CA SER A 626 -12.93 1.86 -3.13
C SER A 626 -12.12 2.92 -3.89
N HIS A 627 -12.72 4.06 -4.24
CA HIS A 627 -12.12 5.04 -5.16
C HIS A 627 -12.19 6.50 -4.66
N TYR A 628 -12.42 6.69 -3.37
CA TYR A 628 -12.42 8.02 -2.75
C TYR A 628 -11.74 7.98 -1.38
N PHE A 629 -10.94 9.01 -1.11
CA PHE A 629 -10.34 9.27 0.20
C PHE A 629 -10.51 10.74 0.58
N ASP A 630 -10.32 11.07 1.86
CA ASP A 630 -10.29 12.47 2.30
C ASP A 630 -8.92 13.11 2.05
N ALA A 631 -8.93 14.32 1.49
CA ALA A 631 -7.72 15.07 1.15
C ALA A 631 -7.84 16.57 1.46
N VAL A 632 -6.70 17.23 1.61
CA VAL A 632 -6.57 18.70 1.66
C VAL A 632 -5.73 19.16 0.46
N LEU A 633 -6.42 19.49 -0.63
CA LEU A 633 -5.82 19.65 -1.96
C LEU A 633 -4.65 20.65 -2.02
N PRO A 634 -4.73 21.88 -1.43
CA PRO A 634 -3.61 22.84 -1.49
C PRO A 634 -2.38 22.40 -0.70
N SER A 635 -2.53 21.48 0.24
CA SER A 635 -1.42 20.90 0.98
C SER A 635 -0.83 19.69 0.24
N GLN A 636 -1.67 18.95 -0.47
CA GLN A 636 -1.29 17.78 -1.26
C GLN A 636 -0.51 18.13 -2.54
N PHE A 637 -0.94 19.17 -3.28
CA PHE A 637 -0.34 19.53 -4.57
C PHE A 637 0.14 20.99 -4.63
N ASP A 638 1.08 21.28 -5.53
CA ASP A 638 1.48 22.64 -5.91
C ASP A 638 0.54 23.20 -6.99
N GLU A 639 0.12 22.34 -7.92
CA GLU A 639 -0.73 22.66 -9.07
C GLU A 639 -1.80 21.58 -9.23
N TYR A 640 -2.96 21.94 -9.76
CA TYR A 640 -4.00 20.99 -10.11
C TYR A 640 -4.54 21.24 -11.51
N ILE A 641 -4.62 20.19 -12.32
CA ILE A 641 -5.10 20.24 -13.70
C ILE A 641 -6.44 19.52 -13.79
N TRP A 642 -7.44 20.21 -14.30
CA TRP A 642 -8.82 19.77 -14.34
C TRP A 642 -9.31 19.49 -15.76
N PHE A 643 -10.05 18.41 -15.92
CA PHE A 643 -10.83 18.07 -17.11
C PHE A 643 -12.22 17.60 -16.69
N ASP A 644 -13.26 18.35 -16.99
CA ASP A 644 -14.62 18.07 -16.53
C ASP A 644 -15.14 16.72 -17.07
N GLU A 645 -14.92 16.47 -18.36
CA GLU A 645 -15.21 15.19 -19.01
C GLU A 645 -13.93 14.60 -19.63
N THR A 646 -13.76 13.28 -19.50
CA THR A 646 -12.56 12.57 -19.97
C THR A 646 -12.87 11.28 -20.74
N HIS A 647 -11.89 10.78 -21.49
CA HIS A 647 -12.03 9.59 -22.33
C HIS A 647 -11.01 8.50 -22.00
N ALA A 648 -11.41 7.24 -22.19
CA ALA A 648 -10.51 6.12 -22.02
C ALA A 648 -9.34 6.17 -23.02
N VAL A 649 -8.14 5.77 -22.58
CA VAL A 649 -6.98 5.58 -23.47
C VAL A 649 -7.27 4.53 -24.55
N THR A 650 -6.60 4.65 -25.70
CA THR A 650 -6.69 3.66 -26.79
C THR A 650 -5.57 2.63 -26.65
N PRO A 651 -5.85 1.37 -26.22
CA PRO A 651 -4.82 0.35 -26.08
C PRO A 651 -4.26 -0.09 -27.45
N LEU A 652 -2.99 -0.47 -27.48
CA LEU A 652 -2.37 -1.03 -28.69
C LEU A 652 -2.47 -2.57 -28.72
N PRO A 653 -2.81 -3.19 -29.86
CA PRO A 653 -3.14 -4.62 -29.93
C PRO A 653 -1.99 -5.52 -29.44
N MET A 654 -2.33 -6.57 -28.69
CA MET A 654 -1.41 -7.64 -28.30
C MET A 654 -1.33 -8.71 -29.39
N LYS A 655 -0.13 -9.27 -29.65
CA LYS A 655 -0.04 -10.52 -30.39
C LYS A 655 -0.53 -11.62 -29.45
N VAL A 656 -1.62 -12.29 -29.81
CA VAL A 656 -2.18 -13.44 -29.09
C VAL A 656 -1.08 -14.52 -28.98
N GLY A 657 -0.52 -14.73 -27.78
CA GLY A 657 0.52 -15.75 -27.55
C GLY A 657 1.37 -15.62 -26.28
N GLU A 658 1.40 -14.47 -25.59
CA GLU A 658 2.17 -14.30 -24.34
C GLU A 658 1.20 -14.39 -23.14
N GLY A 659 1.15 -15.57 -22.50
CA GLY A 659 0.13 -15.95 -21.51
C GLY A 659 0.37 -15.44 -20.09
N LEU A 660 0.36 -14.12 -19.87
CA LEU A 660 0.26 -13.52 -18.53
C LEU A 660 -0.98 -12.61 -18.48
N ALA A 661 -1.71 -12.67 -17.36
CA ALA A 661 -2.94 -11.90 -17.16
C ALA A 661 -2.67 -10.39 -17.12
N ASP A 662 -3.62 -9.60 -17.64
CA ASP A 662 -3.47 -8.16 -17.86
C ASP A 662 -3.41 -7.33 -16.56
N THR A 663 -3.71 -7.90 -15.38
CA THR A 663 -3.78 -7.16 -14.11
C THR A 663 -3.13 -7.95 -12.95
N TYR A 664 -1.78 -8.04 -12.96
CA TYR A 664 -0.91 -8.57 -11.91
C TYR A 664 -0.03 -7.50 -11.19
N PRO A 665 -0.14 -7.20 -9.87
CA PRO A 665 -0.32 -8.18 -8.80
C PRO A 665 -1.51 -7.91 -7.89
N PHE A 666 -1.94 -8.96 -7.22
CA PHE A 666 -2.96 -8.95 -6.19
C PHE A 666 -2.48 -8.32 -4.88
N GLY A 667 -3.41 -7.77 -4.09
CA GLY A 667 -3.17 -7.25 -2.74
C GLY A 667 -4.04 -6.03 -2.40
N VAL A 668 -5.34 -6.23 -2.16
CA VAL A 668 -6.21 -5.28 -1.42
C VAL A 668 -6.94 -6.02 -0.33
#